data_AF-A0A2K9N8K3-F1
#
_entry.id   AF-A0A2K9N8K3-F1
#
_cell.length_a   1.000
_cell.length_b   1.000
_cell.length_c   1.000
_cell.angle_alpha   90.00
_cell.angle_beta   90.00
_cell.angle_gamma   90.00
#
_symmetry.space_group_name_H-M   'P 1'
#
loop_
_entity.id
_entity.type
_entity.pdbx_description
1 polymer ?
#
loop_
_entity_poly.entity_id
_entity_poly.type
_entity_poly.pdbx_seq_one_letter_code
_entity_poly.pdbx_strand_id
1 'polypeptide(L)'
;MTTVVHFVPNAQATAEANLAALIKIAKPLLKAYPEVLSWEENNWDLRGTVQVSGIGDSRVAAAFTSFDSARKSQGQPKAVSGWMSEPFRSFAKAYFLYTRALVGKVQLAHLMASLRVLEKALIETHGDSAIHRVTPVICNRAVELIRERFEEATAYRVGCALERLAGFMVENRLANPFKWNCQIRRPREIRTRVGKAADEARSASMPSQAALEALPRCFNIAVEPRDIIASSVAALLCTAPDRIGEVFGLRANCEVEEIHKGKPIYGLRWLPEKGAEPMVKWIAPTMVEVAKAAIAKLREVSRPAREIAAWYEQHPDQIYLPRGTEYLRTKKYLLLEEVTQILGLAGIQATRSWVNGNNVPTYDPPTGKRSKRVRFDELQSAVLAKLPKGFPVIDKRTGLKYSEALIVVRQNEMHAQRGTILCLVEPVTTGHINDALGGKEATESMFDRFGFTESDGSRIKVHSHQFRHWLNTLAHRGGMSQLDIAKWSGRKDIRQNQDYNHMAPEEFLAMARDLTIDDKHLFGGLAELVAKAPISRDEFMMLEYPTAHVTELGFCVHDFTALPCEKHRDCVQCNEHICVKGDGAKTARIKEQLALAEAQLEQAKKAAAEGYYGAERWQEHHQATVDRLRILVGILDDPAVPAGSLIRLTNPKEFSPIRLAVQDRMLIEGPDNETFNDLQDLLGGD
;
A
#
# COMPACT_ATOMS: atom_id res chain seq x y z
N MET A 1 14.01 11.36 -29.31
CA MET A 1 14.05 9.92 -28.97
C MET A 1 15.51 9.49 -29.01
N THR A 2 16.14 9.27 -27.85
CA THR A 2 17.47 8.67 -27.79
C THR A 2 17.33 7.17 -28.00
N THR A 3 17.84 6.66 -29.12
CA THR A 3 17.95 5.23 -29.40
C THR A 3 18.80 4.60 -28.28
N VAL A 4 18.18 3.85 -27.37
CA VAL A 4 18.91 3.18 -26.29
C VAL A 4 19.59 1.97 -26.91
N VAL A 5 20.91 2.07 -27.12
CA VAL A 5 21.73 0.94 -27.58
C VAL A 5 21.85 -0.04 -26.42
N HIS A 6 21.34 -1.26 -26.60
CA HIS A 6 21.51 -2.33 -25.63
C HIS A 6 22.99 -2.75 -25.57
N PHE A 7 23.56 -2.77 -24.36
CA PHE A 7 24.89 -3.31 -24.12
C PHE A 7 24.85 -4.83 -24.33
N VAL A 8 25.76 -5.33 -25.17
CA VAL A 8 25.98 -6.77 -25.38
C VAL A 8 27.38 -7.09 -24.84
N PRO A 9 27.51 -7.90 -23.78
CA PRO A 9 28.82 -8.23 -23.22
C PRO A 9 29.62 -9.12 -24.17
N ASN A 10 30.92 -8.88 -24.27
CA ASN A 10 31.81 -9.75 -25.02
C ASN A 10 32.16 -10.97 -24.17
N ALA A 11 31.79 -12.15 -24.66
CA ALA A 11 32.00 -13.42 -23.99
C ALA A 11 33.48 -13.79 -23.78
N GLN A 12 34.37 -13.30 -24.65
CA GLN A 12 35.81 -13.55 -24.62
C GLN A 12 36.61 -12.47 -23.88
N ALA A 13 35.96 -11.36 -23.49
CA ALA A 13 36.61 -10.27 -22.78
C ALA A 13 36.63 -10.50 -21.26
N THR A 14 37.60 -9.91 -20.57
CA THR A 14 37.62 -9.93 -19.10
C THR A 14 36.47 -9.08 -18.53
N ALA A 15 36.15 -9.30 -17.26
CA ALA A 15 35.12 -8.51 -16.57
C ALA A 15 35.43 -7.01 -16.56
N GLU A 16 36.71 -6.63 -16.42
CA GLU A 16 37.18 -5.24 -16.49
C GLU A 16 36.98 -4.64 -17.89
N ALA A 17 37.23 -5.42 -18.95
CA ALA A 17 37.04 -4.96 -20.32
C ALA A 17 35.54 -4.77 -20.63
N ASN A 18 34.68 -5.68 -20.17
CA ASN A 18 33.23 -5.52 -20.27
C ASN A 18 32.72 -4.32 -19.47
N LEU A 19 33.28 -4.08 -18.28
CA LEU A 19 32.99 -2.89 -17.48
C LEU A 19 33.37 -1.59 -18.21
N ALA A 20 34.57 -1.53 -18.79
CA ALA A 20 35.02 -0.37 -19.56
C ALA A 20 34.11 -0.10 -20.76
N ALA A 21 33.68 -1.16 -21.45
CA ALA A 21 32.72 -1.07 -22.57
C ALA A 21 31.34 -0.57 -22.12
N LEU A 22 30.83 -1.06 -20.99
CA LEU A 22 29.57 -0.57 -20.40
C LEU A 22 29.66 0.92 -20.06
N ILE A 23 30.74 1.35 -19.40
CA ILE A 23 30.96 2.77 -19.07
C ILE A 23 30.99 3.62 -20.34
N LYS A 24 31.66 3.15 -21.40
CA LYS A 24 31.73 3.85 -22.69
C LYS A 24 30.35 4.04 -23.33
N ILE A 25 29.47 3.04 -23.24
CA ILE A 25 28.10 3.11 -23.77
C ILE A 25 27.17 3.94 -22.88
N ALA A 26 27.38 3.92 -21.57
CA ALA A 26 26.55 4.68 -20.61
C ALA A 26 26.88 6.19 -20.61
N LYS A 27 28.14 6.59 -20.80
CA LYS A 27 28.57 8.01 -20.77
C LYS A 27 27.72 8.95 -21.67
N PRO A 28 27.43 8.62 -22.94
CA PRO A 28 26.56 9.44 -23.79
C PRO A 28 25.14 9.65 -23.25
N LEU A 29 24.61 8.74 -22.42
CA LEU A 29 23.28 8.86 -21.81
C LEU A 29 23.21 10.02 -20.80
N LEU A 30 24.36 10.53 -20.34
CA LEU A 30 24.43 11.71 -19.48
C LEU A 30 23.77 12.95 -20.13
N LYS A 31 23.72 13.02 -21.47
CA LYS A 31 23.03 14.08 -22.22
C LYS A 31 21.54 14.22 -21.87
N ALA A 32 20.92 13.18 -21.32
CA ALA A 32 19.55 13.24 -20.83
C ALA A 32 19.38 14.09 -19.55
N TYR A 33 20.48 14.49 -18.91
CA TYR A 33 20.52 15.22 -17.64
C TYR A 33 21.29 16.54 -17.80
N PRO A 34 20.65 17.61 -18.32
CA PRO A 34 21.34 18.86 -18.67
C PRO A 34 21.94 19.60 -17.47
N GLU A 35 21.43 19.37 -16.27
CA GLU A 35 21.94 19.97 -15.03
C GLU A 35 23.25 19.32 -14.54
N VAL A 36 23.66 18.20 -15.14
CA VAL A 36 24.92 17.51 -14.80
C VAL A 36 25.98 17.96 -15.79
N LEU A 37 26.95 18.77 -15.34
CA LEU A 37 27.90 19.43 -16.25
C LEU A 37 28.98 18.47 -16.74
N SER A 38 29.34 17.47 -15.93
CA SER A 38 30.40 16.51 -16.28
C SER A 38 30.21 15.13 -15.66
N TRP A 39 30.83 14.12 -16.29
CA TRP A 39 30.89 12.76 -15.76
C TRP A 39 31.61 12.69 -14.40
N GLU A 40 32.56 13.59 -14.15
CA GLU A 40 33.40 13.55 -12.94
C GLU A 40 32.71 14.08 -11.69
N GLU A 41 31.56 14.75 -11.85
CA GLU A 41 30.71 15.10 -10.72
C GLU A 41 30.24 13.85 -9.98
N ASN A 42 30.33 13.89 -8.65
CA ASN A 42 29.91 12.77 -7.78
C ASN A 42 28.52 13.00 -7.16
N ASN A 43 27.94 14.18 -7.39
CA ASN A 43 26.59 14.52 -6.95
C ASN A 43 25.82 15.13 -8.13
N TRP A 44 25.02 14.32 -8.79
CA TRP A 44 24.26 14.74 -9.96
C TRP A 44 22.94 15.36 -9.55
N ASP A 45 22.70 16.60 -9.96
CA ASP A 45 21.41 17.26 -9.81
C ASP A 45 20.42 16.68 -10.82
N LEU A 46 19.32 16.12 -10.32
CA LEU A 46 18.29 15.49 -11.13
C LEU A 46 16.98 16.29 -11.12
N ARG A 47 16.99 17.50 -10.55
CA ARG A 47 15.83 18.42 -10.58
C ARG A 47 15.39 18.70 -12.01
N GLY A 48 14.08 18.84 -12.22
CA GLY A 48 13.48 19.09 -13.54
C GLY A 48 13.53 17.94 -14.55
N THR A 49 14.40 16.92 -14.36
CA THR A 49 14.53 15.72 -15.19
C THR A 49 13.87 14.50 -14.55
N VAL A 50 13.95 14.39 -13.22
CA VAL A 50 13.28 13.36 -12.42
C VAL A 50 12.22 14.02 -11.56
N GLN A 51 10.96 13.91 -11.98
CA GLN A 51 9.83 14.44 -11.22
C GLN A 51 9.31 13.39 -10.23
N VAL A 52 9.24 13.76 -8.95
CA VAL A 52 8.59 12.99 -7.89
C VAL A 52 7.30 13.71 -7.53
N SER A 53 6.16 13.04 -7.68
CA SER A 53 4.84 13.60 -7.34
C SER A 53 4.77 14.04 -5.87
N GLY A 54 4.27 15.25 -5.60
CA GLY A 54 3.97 15.74 -4.24
C GLY A 54 5.15 16.26 -3.41
N ILE A 55 6.38 16.06 -3.88
CA ILE A 55 7.59 16.66 -3.31
C ILE A 55 7.89 17.85 -4.23
N GLY A 56 7.72 19.08 -3.76
CA GLY A 56 8.25 20.25 -4.46
C GLY A 56 9.74 20.07 -4.76
N ASP A 57 10.39 21.00 -5.45
CA ASP A 57 11.74 20.89 -6.05
C ASP A 57 12.93 20.61 -5.08
N SER A 58 12.64 20.18 -3.85
CA SER A 58 13.57 19.70 -2.83
C SER A 58 14.35 18.44 -3.25
N ARG A 59 15.61 18.69 -3.63
CA ARG A 59 16.78 17.78 -3.56
C ARG A 59 16.60 16.38 -4.16
N VAL A 60 16.14 16.27 -5.41
CA VAL A 60 16.32 15.03 -6.19
C VAL A 60 17.73 15.05 -6.76
N ALA A 61 18.67 14.38 -6.10
CA ALA A 61 20.06 14.28 -6.54
C ALA A 61 20.57 12.83 -6.39
N ALA A 62 21.42 12.39 -7.33
CA ALA A 62 22.14 11.13 -7.23
C ALA A 62 23.55 11.41 -6.70
N ALA A 63 23.73 11.25 -5.39
CA ALA A 63 25.01 11.38 -4.72
C ALA A 63 25.70 10.01 -4.57
N PHE A 64 26.78 9.79 -5.31
CA PHE A 64 27.59 8.55 -5.31
C PHE A 64 28.54 8.49 -4.09
N THR A 65 27.97 8.67 -2.90
CA THR A 65 28.66 8.61 -1.61
C THR A 65 28.87 7.17 -1.17
N SER A 66 29.87 6.92 -0.33
CA SER A 66 30.06 5.61 0.33
C SER A 66 28.93 5.32 1.34
N PHE A 67 28.86 4.08 1.82
CA PHE A 67 27.89 3.66 2.84
C PHE A 67 28.03 4.46 4.13
N ASP A 68 29.24 4.59 4.67
CA ASP A 68 29.48 5.24 5.96
C ASP A 68 29.16 6.75 5.90
N SER A 69 29.50 7.39 4.78
CA SER A 69 29.27 8.83 4.58
C SER A 69 27.82 9.18 4.27
N ALA A 70 26.96 8.20 3.97
CA ALA A 70 25.53 8.42 3.83
C ALA A 70 24.81 8.67 5.18
N ARG A 71 25.54 8.61 6.32
CA ARG A 71 25.00 8.93 7.66
C ARG A 71 25.70 10.18 8.22
N LYS A 72 25.05 11.35 8.22
CA LYS A 72 24.76 12.12 9.46
C LYS A 72 23.98 13.42 9.25
N SER A 73 23.36 13.77 10.39
CA SER A 73 22.47 14.86 10.76
C SER A 73 23.05 16.26 10.55
N GLN A 74 22.16 17.26 10.60
CA GLN A 74 22.51 18.68 10.69
C GLN A 74 23.75 18.91 11.58
N GLY A 75 24.81 19.54 11.04
CA GLY A 75 25.79 20.27 11.87
C GLY A 75 27.27 19.84 11.87
N GLN A 76 27.74 18.83 11.12
CA GLN A 76 29.20 18.52 11.05
C GLN A 76 29.78 18.67 9.64
N PRO A 77 31.03 19.20 9.49
CA PRO A 77 31.69 19.35 8.19
C PRO A 77 32.10 18.00 7.58
N LYS A 78 32.00 17.91 6.25
CA LYS A 78 32.29 16.70 5.46
C LYS A 78 33.75 16.27 5.65
N ALA A 79 33.97 15.09 6.24
CA ALA A 79 35.28 14.44 6.14
C ALA A 79 35.57 14.04 4.69
N VAL A 80 36.84 14.14 4.30
CA VAL A 80 37.35 14.11 2.91
C VAL A 80 37.28 12.72 2.24
N SER A 81 36.77 11.67 2.90
CA SER A 81 36.62 10.29 2.38
C SER A 81 35.19 9.91 1.93
N GLY A 82 34.38 10.90 1.48
CA GLY A 82 32.92 10.79 1.37
C GLY A 82 32.31 10.03 0.18
N TRP A 83 33.12 9.63 -0.81
CA TRP A 83 32.64 9.12 -2.11
C TRP A 83 32.93 7.64 -2.29
N MET A 84 32.17 6.99 -3.18
CA MET A 84 32.52 5.63 -3.61
C MET A 84 33.94 5.63 -4.22
N SER A 85 34.68 4.56 -3.99
CA SER A 85 36.01 4.30 -4.54
C SER A 85 35.94 3.84 -5.99
N GLU A 86 37.02 4.07 -6.76
CA GLU A 86 37.16 3.49 -8.10
C GLU A 86 37.66 2.04 -7.99
N PRO A 87 37.23 1.12 -8.89
CA PRO A 87 36.42 1.35 -10.10
C PRO A 87 34.90 1.36 -9.87
N PHE A 88 34.42 1.09 -8.64
CA PHE A 88 33.00 0.91 -8.35
C PHE A 88 32.17 2.18 -8.59
N ARG A 89 32.72 3.37 -8.33
CA ARG A 89 32.03 4.64 -8.57
C ARG A 89 31.69 4.85 -10.04
N SER A 90 32.63 4.58 -10.94
CA SER A 90 32.38 4.68 -12.39
C SER A 90 31.32 3.67 -12.85
N PHE A 91 31.31 2.47 -12.28
CA PHE A 91 30.24 1.50 -12.50
C PHE A 91 28.89 1.97 -11.97
N ALA A 92 28.83 2.48 -10.74
CA ALA A 92 27.60 2.97 -10.13
C ALA A 92 26.94 4.06 -11.00
N LYS A 93 27.75 4.98 -11.55
CA LYS A 93 27.33 5.99 -12.52
C LYS A 93 26.79 5.36 -13.82
N ALA A 94 27.51 4.38 -14.37
CA ALA A 94 27.10 3.69 -15.60
C ALA A 94 25.79 2.88 -15.41
N TYR A 95 25.70 2.10 -14.34
CA TYR A 95 24.53 1.32 -13.96
C TYR A 95 23.31 2.23 -13.74
N PHE A 96 23.49 3.36 -13.07
CA PHE A 96 22.42 4.35 -12.86
C PHE A 96 21.85 4.83 -14.21
N LEU A 97 22.70 5.34 -15.11
CA LEU A 97 22.25 5.86 -16.41
C LEU A 97 21.59 4.77 -17.25
N TYR A 98 22.22 3.60 -17.32
CA TYR A 98 21.76 2.50 -18.17
C TYR A 98 20.41 1.93 -17.69
N THR A 99 20.27 1.68 -16.38
CA THR A 99 19.00 1.19 -15.81
C THR A 99 17.87 2.20 -16.02
N ARG A 100 18.16 3.49 -15.89
CA ARG A 100 17.18 4.54 -16.11
C ARG A 100 16.76 4.68 -17.56
N ALA A 101 17.69 4.49 -18.50
CA ALA A 101 17.38 4.48 -19.93
C ALA A 101 16.46 3.30 -20.31
N LEU A 102 16.62 2.14 -19.68
CA LEU A 102 15.83 0.93 -19.97
C LEU A 102 14.45 0.90 -19.30
N VAL A 103 14.38 1.22 -18.01
CA VAL A 103 13.15 1.02 -17.20
C VAL A 103 12.34 2.33 -17.04
N GLY A 104 12.95 3.49 -17.30
CA GLY A 104 12.35 4.81 -17.18
C GLY A 104 12.14 5.27 -15.72
N LYS A 105 11.43 4.48 -14.90
CA LYS A 105 11.15 4.76 -13.49
C LYS A 105 11.91 3.79 -12.57
N VAL A 106 12.82 4.34 -11.77
CA VAL A 106 13.54 3.59 -10.74
C VAL A 106 13.43 4.31 -9.41
N GLN A 107 13.17 3.56 -8.33
CA GLN A 107 13.16 4.11 -6.98
C GLN A 107 14.59 4.48 -6.56
N LEU A 108 14.94 5.76 -6.72
CA LEU A 108 16.31 6.27 -6.58
C LEU A 108 16.94 5.91 -5.22
N ALA A 109 16.18 6.07 -4.13
CA ALA A 109 16.67 5.81 -2.78
C ALA A 109 17.15 4.36 -2.60
N HIS A 110 16.38 3.37 -3.09
CA HIS A 110 16.72 1.96 -2.93
C HIS A 110 17.88 1.55 -3.85
N LEU A 111 17.94 2.09 -5.08
CA LEU A 111 19.06 1.86 -5.99
C LEU A 111 20.37 2.42 -5.43
N MET A 112 20.36 3.65 -4.90
CA MET A 112 21.56 4.23 -4.30
C MET A 112 21.96 3.50 -3.02
N ALA A 113 20.99 3.05 -2.22
CA ALA A 113 21.26 2.24 -1.04
C ALA A 113 21.89 0.89 -1.39
N SER A 114 21.40 0.20 -2.43
CA SER A 114 21.95 -1.11 -2.85
C SER A 114 23.38 -1.00 -3.38
N LEU A 115 23.69 0.06 -4.14
CA LEU A 115 25.07 0.34 -4.59
C LEU A 115 26.01 0.59 -3.41
N ARG A 116 25.57 1.38 -2.42
CA ARG A 116 26.37 1.70 -1.22
C ARG A 116 26.70 0.48 -0.38
N VAL A 117 25.72 -0.38 -0.10
CA VAL A 117 25.94 -1.60 0.71
C VAL A 117 26.85 -2.58 -0.01
N LEU A 118 26.73 -2.71 -1.33
CA LEU A 118 27.57 -3.61 -2.11
C LEU A 118 29.04 -3.14 -2.13
N GLU A 119 29.27 -1.84 -2.34
CA GLU A 119 30.61 -1.26 -2.27
C GLU A 119 31.25 -1.51 -0.90
N LYS A 120 30.51 -1.24 0.18
CA LYS A 120 31.00 -1.44 1.54
C LYS A 120 31.36 -2.90 1.81
N ALA A 121 30.51 -3.84 1.38
CA ALA A 121 30.76 -5.27 1.53
C ALA A 121 32.01 -5.73 0.76
N LEU A 122 32.26 -5.19 -0.43
CA LEU A 122 33.48 -5.45 -1.20
C LEU A 122 34.72 -4.96 -0.46
N ILE A 123 34.69 -3.70 0.01
CA ILE A 123 35.83 -3.09 0.70
C ILE A 123 36.12 -3.82 2.02
N GLU A 124 35.10 -4.21 2.79
CA GLU A 124 35.28 -4.96 4.04
C GLU A 124 35.92 -6.34 3.82
N THR A 125 35.66 -6.97 2.67
CA THR A 125 36.12 -8.35 2.41
C THR A 125 37.46 -8.41 1.67
N HIS A 126 37.68 -7.49 0.72
CA HIS A 126 38.83 -7.55 -0.19
C HIS A 126 39.77 -6.34 -0.09
N GLY A 127 39.40 -5.30 0.67
CA GLY A 127 40.17 -4.05 0.75
C GLY A 127 40.10 -3.17 -0.50
N ASP A 128 39.39 -3.59 -1.54
CA ASP A 128 39.14 -2.84 -2.77
C ASP A 128 37.64 -2.87 -3.15
N SER A 129 37.29 -2.17 -4.23
CA SER A 129 35.92 -2.13 -4.76
C SER A 129 35.83 -2.72 -6.17
N ALA A 130 36.68 -3.70 -6.47
CA ALA A 130 36.73 -4.33 -7.79
C ALA A 130 35.49 -5.22 -8.02
N ILE A 131 34.69 -4.86 -9.02
CA ILE A 131 33.37 -5.48 -9.27
C ILE A 131 33.48 -6.95 -9.69
N HIS A 132 34.56 -7.32 -10.36
CA HIS A 132 34.78 -8.70 -10.78
C HIS A 132 34.88 -9.68 -9.59
N ARG A 133 35.19 -9.17 -8.40
CA ARG A 133 35.30 -9.93 -7.14
C ARG A 133 33.97 -10.13 -6.42
N VAL A 134 32.86 -9.61 -6.96
CA VAL A 134 31.55 -9.84 -6.36
C VAL A 134 31.22 -11.33 -6.44
N THR A 135 30.93 -11.92 -5.28
CA THR A 135 30.50 -13.31 -5.11
C THR A 135 29.22 -13.36 -4.26
N PRO A 136 28.54 -14.52 -4.19
CA PRO A 136 27.40 -14.71 -3.27
C PRO A 136 27.72 -14.36 -1.81
N VAL A 137 28.97 -14.56 -1.38
CA VAL A 137 29.42 -14.23 -0.01
C VAL A 137 29.39 -12.71 0.21
N ILE A 138 29.86 -11.92 -0.76
CA ILE A 138 29.78 -10.46 -0.72
C ILE A 138 28.33 -9.97 -0.70
N CYS A 139 27.46 -10.60 -1.50
CA CYS A 139 26.04 -10.26 -1.50
C CYS A 139 25.37 -10.57 -0.14
N ASN A 140 25.76 -11.67 0.53
CA ASN A 140 25.29 -11.99 1.87
C ASN A 140 25.78 -10.96 2.90
N ARG A 141 27.05 -10.55 2.83
CA ARG A 141 27.57 -9.49 3.70
C ARG A 141 26.83 -8.16 3.48
N ALA A 142 26.51 -7.83 2.24
CA ALA A 142 25.68 -6.66 1.94
C ALA A 142 24.26 -6.77 2.55
N VAL A 143 23.67 -7.98 2.60
CA VAL A 143 22.38 -8.21 3.27
C VAL A 143 22.47 -7.98 4.79
N GLU A 144 23.56 -8.36 5.43
CA GLU A 144 23.78 -8.06 6.86
C GLU A 144 23.82 -6.54 7.10
N LEU A 145 24.59 -5.80 6.31
CA LEU A 145 24.64 -4.33 6.36
C LEU A 145 23.27 -3.68 6.11
N ILE A 146 22.43 -4.30 5.27
CA ILE A 146 21.05 -3.85 5.05
C ILE A 146 20.21 -4.04 6.32
N ARG A 147 20.28 -5.21 6.96
CA ARG A 147 19.52 -5.53 8.18
C ARG A 147 19.93 -4.67 9.37
N GLU A 148 21.22 -4.34 9.47
CA GLU A 148 21.74 -3.47 10.54
C GLU A 148 21.28 -2.02 10.38
N ARG A 149 21.06 -1.55 9.14
CA ARG A 149 20.82 -0.12 8.85
C ARG A 149 19.36 0.25 8.64
N PHE A 150 18.55 -0.64 8.10
CA PHE A 150 17.20 -0.31 7.62
C PHE A 150 16.13 -1.10 8.38
N GLU A 151 14.99 -0.46 8.61
CA GLU A 151 13.78 -1.13 9.09
C GLU A 151 13.33 -2.23 8.12
N GLU A 152 12.64 -3.25 8.64
CA GLU A 152 12.30 -4.49 7.92
C GLU A 152 11.73 -4.27 6.51
N ALA A 153 10.77 -3.36 6.35
CA ALA A 153 10.15 -3.04 5.06
C ALA A 153 11.10 -2.36 4.08
N THR A 154 11.94 -1.45 4.57
CA THR A 154 12.96 -0.78 3.74
C THR A 154 14.08 -1.76 3.40
N ALA A 155 14.51 -2.58 4.35
CA ALA A 155 15.50 -3.62 4.17
C ALA A 155 15.10 -4.59 3.05
N TYR A 156 13.84 -5.06 3.03
CA TYR A 156 13.31 -5.90 1.95
C TYR A 156 13.42 -5.21 0.58
N ARG A 157 12.99 -3.95 0.48
CA ARG A 157 13.03 -3.20 -0.80
C ARG A 157 14.44 -2.92 -1.29
N VAL A 158 15.38 -2.64 -0.38
CA VAL A 158 16.80 -2.49 -0.71
C VAL A 158 17.39 -3.85 -1.11
N GLY A 159 16.99 -4.95 -0.44
CA GLY A 159 17.33 -6.33 -0.81
C GLY A 159 16.91 -6.67 -2.25
N CYS A 160 15.67 -6.39 -2.64
CA CYS A 160 15.22 -6.57 -4.02
C CYS A 160 15.97 -5.68 -5.04
N ALA A 161 16.47 -4.51 -4.62
CA ALA A 161 17.32 -3.68 -5.47
C ALA A 161 18.75 -4.25 -5.60
N LEU A 162 19.27 -4.85 -4.53
CA LEU A 162 20.56 -5.57 -4.53
C LEU A 162 20.50 -6.83 -5.40
N GLU A 163 19.41 -7.59 -5.36
CA GLU A 163 19.21 -8.77 -6.20
C GLU A 163 19.21 -8.44 -7.70
N ARG A 164 18.50 -7.36 -8.09
CA ARG A 164 18.55 -6.85 -9.46
C ARG A 164 19.95 -6.38 -9.86
N LEU A 165 20.67 -5.74 -8.95
CA LEU A 165 22.06 -5.31 -9.19
C LEU A 165 22.98 -6.53 -9.39
N ALA A 166 22.83 -7.58 -8.58
CA ALA A 166 23.56 -8.84 -8.72
C ALA A 166 23.27 -9.53 -10.06
N GLY A 167 21.99 -9.65 -10.43
CA GLY A 167 21.57 -10.18 -11.73
C GLY A 167 22.18 -9.37 -12.89
N PHE A 168 22.13 -8.04 -12.81
CA PHE A 168 22.72 -7.16 -13.81
C PHE A 168 24.24 -7.41 -13.99
N MET A 169 25.00 -7.55 -12.90
CA MET A 169 26.45 -7.79 -13.00
C MET A 169 26.76 -9.14 -13.67
N VAL A 170 25.96 -10.17 -13.39
CA VAL A 170 26.14 -11.52 -13.97
C VAL A 170 25.72 -11.55 -15.45
N GLU A 171 24.55 -11.00 -15.79
CA GLU A 171 24.04 -10.92 -17.16
C GLU A 171 24.99 -10.17 -18.10
N ASN A 172 25.60 -9.09 -17.59
CA ASN A 172 26.52 -8.25 -18.36
C ASN A 172 28.00 -8.67 -18.21
N ARG A 173 28.27 -9.86 -17.64
CA ARG A 173 29.63 -10.42 -17.45
C ARG A 173 30.62 -9.45 -16.79
N LEU A 174 30.15 -8.69 -15.80
CA LEU A 174 30.94 -7.75 -15.00
C LEU A 174 31.53 -8.39 -13.75
N ALA A 175 31.02 -9.57 -13.39
CA ALA A 175 31.51 -10.44 -12.32
C ALA A 175 31.54 -11.89 -12.80
N ASN A 176 32.22 -12.74 -12.04
CA ASN A 176 32.17 -14.18 -12.27
C ASN A 176 30.71 -14.67 -12.22
N PRO A 177 30.30 -15.63 -13.07
CA PRO A 177 28.93 -16.12 -13.06
C PRO A 177 28.55 -16.72 -11.71
N PHE A 178 27.46 -16.23 -11.11
CA PHE A 178 26.87 -16.81 -9.91
C PHE A 178 25.35 -16.66 -9.93
N LYS A 179 24.66 -17.53 -9.17
CA LYS A 179 23.23 -17.42 -8.90
C LYS A 179 23.04 -17.03 -7.45
N TRP A 180 22.34 -15.93 -7.20
CA TRP A 180 22.09 -15.43 -5.87
C TRP A 180 20.69 -14.82 -5.78
N ASN A 181 19.97 -15.18 -4.72
CA ASN A 181 18.66 -14.64 -4.40
C ASN A 181 18.72 -13.98 -3.02
N CYS A 182 18.02 -12.86 -2.85
CA CYS A 182 18.04 -12.15 -1.57
C CYS A 182 17.30 -12.95 -0.48
N GLN A 183 17.94 -13.15 0.67
CA GLN A 183 17.36 -13.88 1.80
C GLN A 183 16.50 -13.00 2.72
N ILE A 184 16.35 -11.71 2.42
CA ILE A 184 15.45 -10.84 3.19
C ILE A 184 14.03 -11.18 2.77
N ARG A 185 13.27 -11.75 3.70
CA ARG A 185 11.87 -12.08 3.47
C ARG A 185 11.03 -10.80 3.45
N ARG A 186 9.96 -10.81 2.67
CA ARG A 186 8.95 -9.76 2.74
C ARG A 186 8.37 -9.77 4.17
N PRO A 187 8.30 -8.61 4.86
CA PRO A 187 7.66 -8.52 6.16
C PRO A 187 6.24 -9.07 6.08
N ARG A 188 5.84 -9.83 7.10
CA ARG A 188 4.46 -10.34 7.17
C ARG A 188 3.53 -9.17 7.47
N GLU A 189 2.47 -9.04 6.69
CA GLU A 189 1.51 -7.95 6.88
C GLU A 189 0.66 -8.23 8.13
N ILE A 190 0.93 -7.50 9.21
CA ILE A 190 0.18 -7.61 10.47
C ILE A 190 -1.31 -7.27 10.26
N ARG A 191 -1.60 -6.35 9.34
CA ARG A 191 -2.94 -5.83 9.03
C ARG A 191 -3.91 -6.86 8.47
N THR A 192 -3.43 -7.95 7.87
CA THR A 192 -4.29 -9.00 7.29
C THR A 192 -4.62 -10.11 8.30
N ARG A 193 -4.21 -9.96 9.57
CA ARG A 193 -4.41 -10.96 10.63
C ARG A 193 -5.61 -10.60 11.51
N VAL A 194 -6.03 -11.57 12.33
CA VAL A 194 -7.04 -11.39 13.38
C VAL A 194 -6.33 -11.16 14.71
N GLY A 195 -6.92 -10.35 15.59
CA GLY A 195 -6.43 -10.08 16.94
C GLY A 195 -5.98 -8.64 17.18
N LYS A 196 -5.83 -8.29 18.45
CA LYS A 196 -5.64 -6.91 18.95
C LYS A 196 -4.55 -6.11 18.21
N ALA A 197 -3.36 -6.70 18.03
CA ALA A 197 -2.26 -6.02 17.34
C ALA A 197 -2.56 -5.73 15.85
N ALA A 198 -3.40 -6.55 15.20
CA ALA A 198 -3.83 -6.32 13.83
C ALA A 198 -4.91 -5.23 13.77
N ASP A 199 -5.83 -5.19 14.73
CA ASP A 199 -6.83 -4.13 14.86
C ASP A 199 -6.19 -2.77 15.15
N GLU A 200 -5.20 -2.74 16.04
CA GLU A 200 -4.41 -1.54 16.34
C GLU A 200 -3.67 -1.05 15.08
N ALA A 201 -3.04 -1.96 14.32
CA ALA A 201 -2.35 -1.61 13.08
C ALA A 201 -3.28 -1.12 11.95
N ARG A 202 -4.50 -1.68 11.86
CA ARG A 202 -5.56 -1.22 10.95
C ARG A 202 -6.05 0.17 11.35
N SER A 203 -6.34 0.35 12.64
CA SER A 203 -6.81 1.62 13.21
C SER A 203 -5.79 2.73 13.03
N ALA A 204 -4.50 2.46 13.26
CA ALA A 204 -3.41 3.41 13.04
C ALA A 204 -3.25 3.83 11.56
N SER A 205 -3.75 3.03 10.61
CA SER A 205 -3.73 3.37 9.18
C SER A 205 -4.89 4.29 8.75
N MET A 206 -5.81 4.60 9.67
CA MET A 206 -6.94 5.51 9.48
C MET A 206 -6.82 6.72 10.43
N PRO A 207 -7.49 7.86 10.15
CA PRO A 207 -7.57 8.95 11.11
C PRO A 207 -8.28 8.48 12.39
N SER A 208 -7.84 8.96 13.55
CA SER A 208 -8.52 8.72 14.82
C SER A 208 -9.92 9.33 14.82
N GLN A 209 -10.80 8.87 15.71
CA GLN A 209 -12.13 9.45 15.86
C GLN A 209 -12.06 10.93 16.25
N ALA A 210 -11.15 11.30 17.17
CA ALA A 210 -10.92 12.69 17.55
C ALA A 210 -10.47 13.54 16.34
N ALA A 211 -9.61 12.99 15.47
CA ALA A 211 -9.23 13.66 14.23
C ALA A 211 -10.42 13.89 13.30
N LEU A 212 -11.26 12.87 13.09
CA LEU A 212 -12.46 12.98 12.24
C LEU A 212 -13.46 14.02 12.76
N GLU A 213 -13.57 14.19 14.08
CA GLU A 213 -14.40 15.21 14.70
C GLU A 213 -13.78 16.61 14.66
N ALA A 214 -12.46 16.70 14.81
CA ALA A 214 -11.72 17.97 14.79
C ALA A 214 -11.64 18.58 13.38
N LEU A 215 -11.50 17.76 12.34
CA LEU A 215 -11.28 18.23 10.96
C LEU A 215 -12.39 19.17 10.43
N PRO A 216 -13.69 18.86 10.53
CA PRO A 216 -14.75 19.79 10.13
C PRO A 216 -14.75 21.09 10.93
N ARG A 217 -14.40 21.03 12.21
CA ARG A 217 -14.30 22.23 13.07
C ARG A 217 -13.13 23.11 12.63
N CYS A 218 -11.96 22.51 12.42
CA CYS A 218 -10.79 23.20 11.87
C CYS A 218 -11.11 23.86 10.52
N PHE A 219 -11.82 23.15 9.64
CA PHE A 219 -12.23 23.69 8.34
C PHE A 219 -13.10 24.94 8.48
N ASN A 220 -14.00 24.99 9.45
CA ASN A 220 -14.87 26.15 9.68
C ASN A 220 -14.18 27.31 10.39
N ILE A 221 -13.24 27.03 11.30
CA ILE A 221 -12.55 28.04 12.12
C ILE A 221 -11.33 28.63 11.40
N ALA A 222 -10.76 27.94 10.41
CA ALA A 222 -9.53 28.36 9.75
C ALA A 222 -9.62 29.75 9.08
N VAL A 223 -8.74 30.66 9.51
CA VAL A 223 -8.59 32.02 8.97
C VAL A 223 -7.22 32.23 8.30
N GLU A 224 -6.17 31.66 8.87
CA GLU A 224 -4.81 31.81 8.34
C GLU A 224 -4.60 30.97 7.07
N PRO A 225 -3.82 31.45 6.07
CA PRO A 225 -3.59 30.72 4.81
C PRO A 225 -3.12 29.27 5.00
N ARG A 226 -2.21 29.03 5.96
CA ARG A 226 -1.71 27.68 6.26
C ARG A 226 -2.79 26.71 6.71
N ASP A 227 -3.78 27.20 7.46
CA ASP A 227 -4.87 26.43 8.04
C ASP A 227 -6.01 26.26 7.03
N ILE A 228 -6.33 27.32 6.28
CA ILE A 228 -7.32 27.27 5.19
C ILE A 228 -6.91 26.23 4.15
N ILE A 229 -5.64 26.27 3.71
CA ILE A 229 -5.14 25.34 2.69
C ILE A 229 -5.14 23.91 3.24
N ALA A 230 -4.61 23.68 4.45
CA ALA A 230 -4.53 22.34 5.02
C ALA A 230 -5.92 21.72 5.26
N SER A 231 -6.84 22.46 5.87
CA SER A 231 -8.20 21.99 6.12
C SER A 231 -9.00 21.79 4.84
N SER A 232 -8.87 22.67 3.84
CA SER A 232 -9.57 22.52 2.55
C SER A 232 -9.02 21.34 1.74
N VAL A 233 -7.71 21.10 1.77
CA VAL A 233 -7.12 19.91 1.16
C VAL A 233 -7.61 18.64 1.86
N ALA A 234 -7.65 18.63 3.21
CA ALA A 234 -8.19 17.50 3.95
C ALA A 234 -9.68 17.26 3.62
N ALA A 235 -10.48 18.32 3.52
CA ALA A 235 -11.89 18.23 3.11
C ALA A 235 -12.04 17.60 1.72
N LEU A 236 -11.25 18.03 0.72
CA LEU A 236 -11.26 17.42 -0.61
C LEU A 236 -10.83 15.94 -0.58
N LEU A 237 -9.82 15.59 0.22
CA LEU A 237 -9.39 14.20 0.41
C LEU A 237 -10.45 13.32 1.10
N CYS A 238 -11.45 13.92 1.76
CA CYS A 238 -12.63 13.24 2.28
C CYS A 238 -13.78 13.13 1.26
N THR A 239 -13.70 13.76 0.09
CA THR A 239 -14.73 13.66 -0.97
C THR A 239 -14.48 12.52 -1.95
N ALA A 240 -13.21 12.23 -2.21
CA ALA A 240 -12.75 11.18 -3.11
C ALA A 240 -11.43 10.61 -2.59
N PRO A 241 -11.15 9.30 -2.78
CA PRO A 241 -10.00 8.61 -2.22
C PRO A 241 -8.73 8.94 -3.03
N ASP A 242 -8.42 10.21 -3.20
CA ASP A 242 -7.39 10.70 -4.11
C ASP A 242 -6.03 10.77 -3.45
N ARG A 243 -4.97 10.73 -4.27
CA ARG A 243 -3.63 11.05 -3.75
C ARG A 243 -3.57 12.55 -3.55
N ILE A 244 -2.91 13.00 -2.48
CA ILE A 244 -2.67 14.42 -2.25
C ILE A 244 -1.97 15.11 -3.44
N GLY A 245 -1.08 14.38 -4.15
CA GLY A 245 -0.44 14.89 -5.38
C GLY A 245 -1.43 15.19 -6.51
N GLU A 246 -2.52 14.43 -6.61
CA GLU A 246 -3.58 14.69 -7.59
C GLU A 246 -4.33 15.98 -7.23
N VAL A 247 -4.56 16.26 -5.94
CA VAL A 247 -5.23 17.49 -5.47
C VAL A 247 -4.42 18.73 -5.85
N PHE A 248 -3.09 18.67 -5.73
CA PHE A 248 -2.21 19.76 -6.18
C PHE A 248 -2.21 19.99 -7.69
N GLY A 249 -2.65 18.99 -8.48
CA GLY A 249 -2.80 19.09 -9.94
C GLY A 249 -4.12 19.71 -10.40
N LEU A 250 -5.02 20.10 -9.48
CA LEU A 250 -6.28 20.73 -9.83
C LEU A 250 -6.08 22.13 -10.40
N ARG A 251 -6.82 22.45 -11.48
CA ARG A 251 -6.90 23.79 -12.06
C ARG A 251 -7.90 24.64 -11.28
N ALA A 252 -7.73 25.96 -11.29
CA ALA A 252 -8.64 26.90 -10.61
C ALA A 252 -10.09 26.82 -11.12
N ASN A 253 -10.28 26.34 -12.37
CA ASN A 253 -11.57 26.10 -13.02
C ASN A 253 -11.94 24.60 -13.10
N CYS A 254 -11.58 23.81 -12.09
CA CYS A 254 -11.81 22.37 -12.09
C CYS A 254 -13.29 21.95 -11.90
N GLU A 255 -14.16 22.84 -11.45
CA GLU A 255 -15.56 22.50 -11.14
C GLU A 255 -16.36 22.18 -12.41
N VAL A 256 -17.18 21.13 -12.36
CA VAL A 256 -18.07 20.70 -13.43
C VAL A 256 -19.45 20.45 -12.84
N GLU A 257 -20.47 21.07 -13.43
CA GLU A 257 -21.88 20.86 -13.09
C GLU A 257 -22.63 20.39 -14.33
N GLU A 258 -23.33 19.27 -14.20
CA GLU A 258 -24.14 18.67 -15.26
C GLU A 258 -25.49 18.22 -14.70
N ILE A 259 -26.47 17.98 -15.57
CA ILE A 259 -27.77 17.41 -15.18
C ILE A 259 -27.81 15.96 -15.65
N HIS A 260 -27.88 15.02 -14.70
CA HIS A 260 -28.01 13.60 -15.00
C HIS A 260 -29.34 13.06 -14.46
N LYS A 261 -30.17 12.49 -15.34
CA LYS A 261 -31.51 11.97 -15.01
C LYS A 261 -32.37 13.00 -14.25
N GLY A 262 -32.29 14.27 -14.66
CA GLY A 262 -33.06 15.38 -14.06
C GLY A 262 -32.52 15.88 -12.71
N LYS A 263 -31.39 15.38 -12.21
CA LYS A 263 -30.75 15.86 -10.98
C LYS A 263 -29.42 16.55 -11.30
N PRO A 264 -29.11 17.69 -10.66
CA PRO A 264 -27.79 18.30 -10.80
C PRO A 264 -26.74 17.39 -10.16
N ILE A 265 -25.67 17.11 -10.89
CA ILE A 265 -24.48 16.40 -10.42
C ILE A 265 -23.29 17.36 -10.46
N TYR A 266 -22.47 17.30 -9.42
CA TYR A 266 -21.27 18.12 -9.28
C TYR A 266 -20.04 17.22 -9.26
N GLY A 267 -19.01 17.63 -9.97
CA GLY A 267 -17.76 16.91 -10.06
C GLY A 267 -16.57 17.83 -10.21
N LEU A 268 -15.39 17.27 -9.99
CA LEU A 268 -14.12 17.95 -10.23
C LEU A 268 -13.46 17.31 -11.45
N ARG A 269 -12.94 18.13 -12.36
CA ARG A 269 -12.18 17.71 -13.54
C ARG A 269 -10.73 17.47 -13.16
N TRP A 270 -10.29 16.23 -13.33
CA TRP A 270 -8.94 15.78 -13.03
C TRP A 270 -8.18 15.51 -14.32
N LEU A 271 -6.92 15.94 -14.35
CA LEU A 271 -5.95 15.54 -15.36
C LEU A 271 -5.09 14.44 -14.77
N PRO A 272 -5.35 13.16 -15.09
CA PRO A 272 -4.72 12.06 -14.39
C PRO A 272 -3.22 12.00 -14.68
N GLU A 273 -2.47 11.72 -13.62
CA GLU A 273 -1.03 11.63 -13.61
C GLU A 273 -0.43 10.69 -14.70
N LYS A 274 -1.15 9.66 -15.12
CA LYS A 274 -0.62 8.62 -16.03
C LYS A 274 -1.01 8.81 -17.50
N GLY A 275 -1.26 10.05 -17.93
CA GLY A 275 -1.56 10.37 -19.33
C GLY A 275 -2.87 9.76 -19.86
N ALA A 276 -3.79 9.43 -18.95
CA ALA A 276 -5.15 9.06 -19.33
C ALA A 276 -5.95 10.33 -19.69
N GLU A 277 -7.08 10.17 -20.35
CA GLU A 277 -7.94 11.30 -20.69
C GLU A 277 -8.42 12.04 -19.42
N PRO A 278 -8.61 13.36 -19.49
CA PRO A 278 -9.19 14.13 -18.40
C PRO A 278 -10.51 13.47 -17.95
N MET A 279 -10.63 13.17 -16.66
CA MET A 279 -11.84 12.54 -16.11
C MET A 279 -12.52 13.46 -15.11
N VAL A 280 -13.84 13.53 -15.17
CA VAL A 280 -14.63 14.16 -14.11
C VAL A 280 -14.87 13.12 -13.03
N LYS A 281 -14.45 13.43 -11.80
CA LYS A 281 -14.83 12.63 -10.62
C LYS A 281 -16.03 13.30 -9.99
N TRP A 282 -17.16 12.60 -10.07
CA TRP A 282 -18.42 13.03 -9.47
C TRP A 282 -18.35 12.88 -7.95
N ILE A 283 -18.82 13.91 -7.25
CA ILE A 283 -18.84 13.95 -5.78
C ILE A 283 -20.20 13.48 -5.28
N ALA A 284 -20.19 12.69 -4.20
CA ALA A 284 -21.41 12.25 -3.55
C ALA A 284 -22.27 13.46 -3.14
N PRO A 285 -23.61 13.45 -3.37
CA PRO A 285 -24.47 14.61 -3.09
C PRO A 285 -24.31 15.21 -1.69
N THR A 286 -24.07 14.37 -0.68
CA THR A 286 -23.85 14.78 0.72
C THR A 286 -22.57 15.59 0.95
N MET A 287 -21.60 15.50 0.04
CA MET A 287 -20.29 16.17 0.14
C MET A 287 -20.13 17.35 -0.83
N VAL A 288 -21.14 17.63 -1.68
CA VAL A 288 -21.05 18.67 -2.73
C VAL A 288 -20.80 20.05 -2.12
N GLU A 289 -21.56 20.44 -1.10
CA GLU A 289 -21.40 21.76 -0.47
C GLU A 289 -20.06 21.92 0.23
N VAL A 290 -19.55 20.83 0.85
CA VAL A 290 -18.22 20.81 1.46
C VAL A 290 -17.13 20.98 0.40
N ALA A 291 -17.26 20.29 -0.73
CA ALA A 291 -16.33 20.40 -1.85
C ALA A 291 -16.32 21.82 -2.43
N LYS A 292 -17.49 22.38 -2.74
CA LYS A 292 -17.64 23.75 -3.24
C LYS A 292 -17.01 24.78 -2.29
N ALA A 293 -17.29 24.67 -0.99
CA ALA A 293 -16.70 25.54 0.02
C ALA A 293 -15.17 25.41 0.08
N ALA A 294 -14.63 24.19 -0.01
CA ALA A 294 -13.19 23.96 -0.02
C ALA A 294 -12.53 24.55 -1.28
N ILE A 295 -13.11 24.34 -2.46
CA ILE A 295 -12.62 24.94 -3.72
C ILE A 295 -12.67 26.46 -3.66
N ALA A 296 -13.76 27.06 -3.16
CA ALA A 296 -13.89 28.50 -3.02
C ALA A 296 -12.82 29.08 -2.08
N LYS A 297 -12.60 28.47 -0.92
CA LYS A 297 -11.54 28.86 0.04
C LYS A 297 -10.15 28.77 -0.59
N LEU A 298 -9.83 27.67 -1.27
CA LEU A 298 -8.55 27.47 -1.96
C LEU A 298 -8.33 28.47 -3.09
N ARG A 299 -9.39 28.76 -3.86
CA ARG A 299 -9.37 29.77 -4.91
C ARG A 299 -9.08 31.14 -4.30
N GLU A 300 -9.75 31.52 -3.22
CA GLU A 300 -9.56 32.83 -2.59
C GLU A 300 -8.14 32.99 -2.03
N VAL A 301 -7.68 32.05 -1.20
CA VAL A 301 -6.36 32.13 -0.55
C VAL A 301 -5.21 32.12 -1.57
N SER A 302 -5.35 31.37 -2.67
CA SER A 302 -4.31 31.26 -3.70
C SER A 302 -4.39 32.37 -4.76
N ARG A 303 -5.39 33.27 -4.71
CA ARG A 303 -5.59 34.32 -5.72
C ARG A 303 -4.36 35.23 -5.87
N PRO A 304 -3.78 35.80 -4.80
CA PRO A 304 -2.63 36.71 -4.94
C PRO A 304 -1.44 36.04 -5.64
N ALA A 305 -1.17 34.77 -5.32
CA ALA A 305 -0.09 34.02 -5.93
C ALA A 305 -0.34 33.73 -7.42
N ARG A 306 -1.58 33.39 -7.81
CA ARG A 306 -1.94 33.24 -9.23
C ARG A 306 -1.81 34.53 -10.02
N GLU A 307 -2.19 35.67 -9.44
CA GLU A 307 -2.06 36.98 -10.08
C GLU A 307 -0.58 37.34 -10.32
N ILE A 308 0.28 37.11 -9.33
CA ILE A 308 1.73 37.30 -9.46
C ILE A 308 2.28 36.38 -10.56
N ALA A 309 1.88 35.11 -10.58
CA ALA A 309 2.33 34.17 -11.60
C ALA A 309 1.88 34.59 -13.01
N ALA A 310 0.61 34.97 -13.18
CA ALA A 310 0.08 35.47 -14.45
C ALA A 310 0.80 36.73 -14.93
N TRP A 311 1.20 37.60 -14.00
CA TRP A 311 1.96 38.81 -14.32
C TRP A 311 3.37 38.49 -14.82
N TYR A 312 4.09 37.57 -14.16
CA TYR A 312 5.41 37.11 -14.61
C TYR A 312 5.36 36.36 -15.95
N GLU A 313 4.27 35.67 -16.26
CA GLU A 313 4.07 35.07 -17.59
C GLU A 313 4.03 36.12 -18.72
N GLN A 314 3.52 37.32 -18.42
CA GLN A 314 3.46 38.43 -19.37
C GLN A 314 4.72 39.31 -19.34
N HIS A 315 5.46 39.30 -18.23
CA HIS A 315 6.63 40.15 -17.99
C HIS A 315 7.83 39.32 -17.46
N PRO A 316 8.41 38.42 -18.28
CA PRO A 316 9.40 37.45 -17.80
C PRO A 316 10.70 38.10 -17.28
N ASP A 317 11.09 39.25 -17.83
CA ASP A 317 12.35 39.92 -17.51
C ASP A 317 12.20 41.04 -16.46
N GLN A 318 11.04 41.16 -15.83
CA GLN A 318 10.74 42.23 -14.87
C GLN A 318 10.27 41.65 -13.54
N ILE A 319 10.56 42.31 -12.42
CA ILE A 319 9.96 41.93 -11.13
C ILE A 319 8.53 42.44 -11.00
N TYR A 320 7.68 41.60 -10.38
CA TYR A 320 6.39 42.02 -9.87
C TYR A 320 6.59 42.99 -8.70
N LEU A 321 5.89 44.14 -8.76
CA LEU A 321 5.90 45.14 -7.72
C LEU A 321 4.53 45.16 -7.04
N PRO A 322 4.44 44.97 -5.71
CA PRO A 322 3.18 45.10 -4.98
C PRO A 322 2.52 46.45 -5.21
N ARG A 323 1.19 46.48 -5.12
CA ARG A 323 0.39 47.70 -5.34
C ARG A 323 0.89 48.85 -4.47
N GLY A 324 1.16 49.99 -5.09
CA GLY A 324 1.70 51.18 -4.42
C GLY A 324 3.23 51.28 -4.45
N THR A 325 3.94 50.32 -5.04
CA THR A 325 5.41 50.34 -5.18
C THR A 325 5.88 50.47 -6.64
N GLU A 326 4.97 50.64 -7.59
CA GLU A 326 5.24 50.63 -9.04
C GLU A 326 6.19 51.76 -9.46
N TYR A 327 6.12 52.92 -8.78
CA TYR A 327 7.00 54.07 -9.02
C TYR A 327 8.48 53.74 -8.79
N LEU A 328 8.79 52.73 -7.97
CA LEU A 328 10.16 52.30 -7.69
C LEU A 328 10.88 51.70 -8.90
N ARG A 329 10.14 51.24 -9.91
CA ARG A 329 10.71 50.69 -11.17
C ARG A 329 11.62 51.68 -11.88
N THR A 330 11.37 52.98 -11.73
CA THR A 330 12.15 54.06 -12.36
C THR A 330 13.39 54.46 -11.56
N LYS A 331 13.53 54.00 -10.31
CA LYS A 331 14.66 54.35 -9.45
C LYS A 331 15.86 53.44 -9.72
N LYS A 332 17.03 54.04 -9.92
CA LYS A 332 18.29 53.28 -10.06
C LYS A 332 18.74 52.63 -8.74
N TYR A 333 18.57 53.34 -7.63
CA TYR A 333 18.94 52.88 -6.28
C TYR A 333 17.72 52.94 -5.36
N LEU A 334 17.50 51.86 -4.62
CA LEU A 334 16.46 51.70 -3.62
C LEU A 334 17.05 51.78 -2.22
N LEU A 335 16.30 52.37 -1.31
CA LEU A 335 16.51 52.28 0.13
C LEU A 335 16.06 50.90 0.65
N LEU A 336 16.63 50.41 1.75
CA LEU A 336 16.22 49.12 2.31
C LEU A 336 14.76 49.12 2.76
N GLU A 337 14.21 50.27 3.15
CA GLU A 337 12.78 50.45 3.45
C GLU A 337 11.91 50.21 2.21
N GLU A 338 12.33 50.69 1.05
CA GLU A 338 11.64 50.49 -0.23
C GLU A 338 11.74 49.02 -0.66
N VAL A 339 12.91 48.39 -0.50
CA VAL A 339 13.07 46.94 -0.72
C VAL A 339 12.18 46.14 0.24
N THR A 340 12.04 46.60 1.49
CA THR A 340 11.14 45.98 2.48
C THR A 340 9.69 46.04 2.02
N GLN A 341 9.25 47.15 1.43
CA GLN A 341 7.91 47.29 0.86
C GLN A 341 7.69 46.37 -0.34
N ILE A 342 8.69 46.23 -1.23
CA ILE A 342 8.61 45.32 -2.39
C ILE A 342 8.52 43.86 -1.93
N LEU A 343 9.37 43.46 -0.98
CA LEU A 343 9.39 42.08 -0.49
C LEU A 343 8.23 41.78 0.49
N GLY A 344 7.71 42.79 1.19
CA GLY A 344 6.68 42.66 2.22
C GLY A 344 7.16 42.02 3.54
N LEU A 345 8.44 42.19 3.86
CA LEU A 345 9.03 41.64 5.08
C LEU A 345 8.72 42.53 6.30
N ALA A 346 8.77 41.94 7.50
CA ALA A 346 8.40 42.62 8.75
C ALA A 346 9.27 43.85 9.10
N GLY A 347 10.44 44.02 8.48
CA GLY A 347 11.29 45.18 8.70
C GLY A 347 12.66 45.09 8.03
N ILE A 348 13.43 46.17 8.16
CA ILE A 348 14.75 46.35 7.51
C ILE A 348 15.72 45.22 7.83
N GLN A 349 15.72 44.68 9.05
CA GLN A 349 16.65 43.62 9.44
C GLN A 349 16.35 42.29 8.71
N ALA A 350 15.08 41.96 8.52
CA ALA A 350 14.68 40.80 7.73
C ALA A 350 15.07 40.99 6.25
N THR A 351 14.86 42.19 5.72
CA THR A 351 15.28 42.58 4.37
C THR A 351 16.79 42.48 4.19
N ARG A 352 17.58 42.96 5.16
CA ARG A 352 19.04 42.87 5.14
C ARG A 352 19.52 41.42 5.14
N SER A 353 18.91 40.57 5.96
CA SER A 353 19.19 39.12 5.96
C SER A 353 18.87 38.48 4.61
N TRP A 354 17.76 38.88 3.98
CA TRP A 354 17.40 38.38 2.64
C TRP A 354 18.39 38.87 1.57
N VAL A 355 18.74 40.16 1.55
CA VAL A 355 19.71 40.77 0.61
C VAL A 355 21.06 40.07 0.72
N ASN A 356 21.58 39.92 1.94
CA ASN A 356 22.85 39.24 2.19
C ASN A 356 22.80 37.75 1.83
N GLY A 357 21.72 37.05 2.23
CA GLY A 357 21.55 35.63 1.95
C GLY A 357 21.40 35.31 0.46
N ASN A 358 21.06 36.30 -0.36
CA ASN A 358 20.95 36.20 -1.81
C ASN A 358 22.09 36.90 -2.56
N ASN A 359 23.14 37.31 -1.85
CA ASN A 359 24.33 37.96 -2.41
C ASN A 359 24.01 39.19 -3.27
N VAL A 360 22.98 39.95 -2.89
CA VAL A 360 22.64 41.20 -3.58
C VAL A 360 23.61 42.30 -3.09
N PRO A 361 24.37 42.95 -4.00
CA PRO A 361 25.30 44.00 -3.62
C PRO A 361 24.62 45.17 -2.91
N THR A 362 25.33 45.77 -1.96
CA THR A 362 24.87 46.99 -1.26
C THR A 362 25.90 48.10 -1.42
N TYR A 363 25.40 49.32 -1.61
CA TYR A 363 26.20 50.50 -1.89
C TYR A 363 26.00 51.56 -0.81
N ASP A 364 27.07 52.30 -0.50
CA ASP A 364 26.98 53.47 0.35
C ASP A 364 26.51 54.69 -0.47
N PRO A 365 25.69 55.58 0.12
CA PRO A 365 25.22 56.77 -0.58
C PRO A 365 26.38 57.77 -0.78
N PRO A 366 26.35 58.58 -1.86
CA PRO A 366 27.37 59.60 -2.12
C PRO A 366 27.52 60.64 -1.00
N THR A 367 26.48 60.79 -0.16
CA THR A 367 26.39 61.77 0.92
C THR A 367 27.03 61.33 2.25
N GLY A 368 27.65 60.15 2.32
CA GLY A 368 28.34 59.66 3.53
C GLY A 368 27.42 59.22 4.69
N LYS A 369 26.08 59.23 4.50
CA LYS A 369 25.11 58.73 5.50
C LYS A 369 25.11 57.20 5.55
N ARG A 370 24.83 56.61 6.71
CA ARG A 370 24.82 55.15 6.95
C ARG A 370 23.59 54.39 6.38
N SER A 371 22.97 54.86 5.29
CA SER A 371 21.84 54.15 4.66
C SER A 371 22.29 53.37 3.43
N LYS A 372 22.58 52.08 3.62
CA LYS A 372 22.91 51.15 2.53
C LYS A 372 21.78 51.15 1.48
N ARG A 373 22.16 51.17 0.20
CA ARG A 373 21.26 51.15 -0.95
C ARG A 373 21.48 49.90 -1.79
N VAL A 374 20.44 49.46 -2.48
CA VAL A 374 20.48 48.33 -3.42
C VAL A 374 20.13 48.85 -4.80
N ARG A 375 20.79 48.39 -5.86
CA ARG A 375 20.38 48.75 -7.21
C ARG A 375 19.13 47.97 -7.62
N PHE A 376 18.21 48.63 -8.32
CA PHE A 376 16.94 48.00 -8.72
C PHE A 376 17.17 46.78 -9.64
N ASP A 377 18.10 46.86 -10.58
CA ASP A 377 18.42 45.79 -11.53
C ASP A 377 19.05 44.56 -10.86
N GLU A 378 19.88 44.76 -9.84
CA GLU A 378 20.46 43.68 -9.04
C GLU A 378 19.42 43.00 -8.14
N LEU A 379 18.53 43.79 -7.51
CA LEU A 379 17.38 43.24 -6.79
C LEU A 379 16.47 42.44 -7.73
N GLN A 380 16.18 42.99 -8.91
CA GLN A 380 15.36 42.34 -9.93
C GLN A 380 15.96 40.99 -10.33
N SER A 381 17.25 40.98 -10.65
CA SER A 381 17.97 39.75 -11.03
C SER A 381 17.93 38.71 -9.91
N ALA A 382 18.12 39.13 -8.66
CA ALA A 382 18.09 38.24 -7.50
C ALA A 382 16.69 37.65 -7.23
N VAL A 383 15.63 38.44 -7.39
CA VAL A 383 14.24 37.96 -7.25
C VAL A 383 13.88 37.02 -8.40
N LEU A 384 14.18 37.37 -9.65
CA LEU A 384 13.89 36.51 -10.81
C LEU A 384 14.61 35.17 -10.72
N ALA A 385 15.86 35.14 -10.22
CA ALA A 385 16.61 33.91 -9.97
C ALA A 385 15.99 33.01 -8.88
N LYS A 386 15.02 33.51 -8.11
CA LYS A 386 14.28 32.76 -7.08
C LYS A 386 12.92 32.26 -7.52
N LEU A 387 12.47 32.60 -8.72
CA LEU A 387 11.27 31.97 -9.28
C LEU A 387 11.47 30.44 -9.32
N PRO A 388 10.39 29.65 -9.16
CA PRO A 388 10.49 28.21 -9.17
C PRO A 388 11.17 27.66 -10.43
N LYS A 389 12.00 26.62 -10.30
CA LYS A 389 12.60 25.97 -11.47
C LYS A 389 11.49 25.42 -12.38
N GLY A 390 11.55 25.73 -13.67
CA GLY A 390 10.54 25.32 -14.65
C GLY A 390 9.33 26.25 -14.76
N PHE A 391 9.30 27.36 -14.01
CA PHE A 391 8.33 28.43 -14.21
C PHE A 391 8.27 28.84 -15.70
N PRO A 392 7.08 29.07 -16.29
CA PRO A 392 5.76 29.22 -15.66
C PRO A 392 4.95 27.92 -15.46
N VAL A 393 5.54 26.75 -15.71
CA VAL A 393 4.85 25.47 -15.65
C VAL A 393 5.14 24.76 -14.32
N ILE A 394 4.11 24.56 -13.50
CA ILE A 394 4.22 23.84 -12.21
C ILE A 394 4.31 22.33 -12.43
N ASP A 395 3.56 21.80 -13.39
CA ASP A 395 3.59 20.38 -13.77
C ASP A 395 3.73 20.22 -15.29
N LYS A 396 4.92 19.80 -15.71
CA LYS A 396 5.26 19.56 -17.12
C LYS A 396 4.42 18.45 -17.78
N ARG A 397 3.91 17.48 -17.02
CA ARG A 397 3.13 16.36 -17.58
C ARG A 397 1.74 16.78 -18.01
N THR A 398 1.10 17.61 -17.22
CA THR A 398 -0.25 18.13 -17.48
C THR A 398 -0.24 19.49 -18.17
N GLY A 399 0.95 20.10 -18.31
CA GLY A 399 1.10 21.47 -18.81
C GLY A 399 0.46 22.50 -17.88
N LEU A 400 0.28 22.17 -16.60
CA LEU A 400 -0.34 23.08 -15.63
C LEU A 400 0.59 24.26 -15.38
N LYS A 401 0.07 25.48 -15.51
CA LYS A 401 0.79 26.71 -15.18
C LYS A 401 0.56 27.14 -13.74
N TYR A 402 1.50 27.90 -13.17
CA TYR A 402 1.34 28.48 -11.83
C TYR A 402 0.11 29.42 -11.75
N SER A 403 -0.18 30.17 -12.82
CA SER A 403 -1.36 31.04 -12.91
C SER A 403 -2.70 30.30 -12.99
N GLU A 404 -2.69 29.02 -13.37
CA GLU A 404 -3.90 28.21 -13.57
C GLU A 404 -4.14 27.22 -12.41
N ALA A 405 -3.13 26.99 -11.56
CA ALA A 405 -3.20 26.03 -10.46
C ALA A 405 -4.18 26.49 -9.37
N LEU A 406 -5.06 25.59 -8.90
CA LEU A 406 -5.98 25.90 -7.81
C LEU A 406 -5.22 26.26 -6.53
N ILE A 407 -4.12 25.53 -6.26
CA ILE A 407 -3.33 25.63 -5.04
C ILE A 407 -1.91 26.11 -5.38
N VAL A 408 -1.66 27.39 -5.10
CA VAL A 408 -0.35 28.04 -5.24
C VAL A 408 -0.28 29.15 -4.21
N VAL A 409 0.90 29.35 -3.60
CA VAL A 409 1.08 30.34 -2.53
C VAL A 409 2.25 31.25 -2.84
N ARG A 410 2.29 32.39 -2.16
CA ARG A 410 3.47 33.26 -2.11
C ARG A 410 4.56 32.57 -1.29
N GLN A 411 5.81 32.90 -1.58
CA GLN A 411 6.93 32.28 -0.87
C GLN A 411 6.86 32.56 0.64
N ASN A 412 6.99 31.51 1.45
CA ASN A 412 6.85 31.52 2.91
C ASN A 412 5.44 31.80 3.44
N GLU A 413 4.40 31.86 2.62
CA GLU A 413 3.03 32.17 3.08
C GLU A 413 2.46 31.13 4.05
N MET A 414 2.92 29.88 3.95
CA MET A 414 2.55 28.81 4.88
C MET A 414 3.53 28.65 6.06
N HIS A 415 4.57 29.50 6.16
CA HIS A 415 5.63 29.35 7.15
C HIS A 415 5.26 30.05 8.47
N ALA A 416 5.44 29.37 9.61
CA ALA A 416 5.07 29.93 10.92
C ALA A 416 5.92 31.14 11.36
N GLN A 417 7.23 31.11 11.06
CA GLN A 417 8.19 32.12 11.55
C GLN A 417 8.68 33.14 10.50
N ARG A 418 8.52 32.85 9.20
CA ARG A 418 9.13 33.66 8.13
C ARG A 418 8.04 34.51 7.50
N GLY A 419 8.36 35.77 7.23
CA GLY A 419 7.43 36.65 6.52
C GLY A 419 7.20 36.20 5.08
N THR A 420 5.96 36.33 4.65
CA THR A 420 5.53 36.11 3.26
C THR A 420 6.24 37.08 2.32
N ILE A 421 6.83 36.57 1.24
CA ILE A 421 7.46 37.39 0.22
C ILE A 421 6.44 37.70 -0.88
N LEU A 422 6.10 38.98 -1.04
CA LEU A 422 4.98 39.42 -1.87
C LEU A 422 5.21 39.33 -3.38
N CYS A 423 6.45 39.21 -3.83
CA CYS A 423 6.82 39.18 -5.24
C CYS A 423 7.28 37.80 -5.74
N LEU A 424 7.18 36.76 -4.91
CA LEU A 424 7.60 35.39 -5.25
C LEU A 424 6.47 34.40 -4.97
N VAL A 425 6.42 33.35 -5.79
CA VAL A 425 5.44 32.26 -5.69
C VAL A 425 6.15 30.93 -5.47
N GLU A 426 5.47 29.99 -4.81
CA GLU A 426 5.95 28.63 -4.62
C GLU A 426 4.80 27.61 -4.63
N PRO A 427 5.08 26.36 -5.03
CA PRO A 427 4.08 25.30 -4.97
C PRO A 427 3.87 24.83 -3.52
N VAL A 428 2.63 24.46 -3.19
CA VAL A 428 2.34 23.75 -1.93
C VAL A 428 2.82 22.31 -2.04
N THR A 429 3.45 21.80 -0.99
CA THR A 429 4.02 20.44 -0.97
C THR A 429 3.26 19.54 0.00
N THR A 430 3.39 18.21 -0.17
CA THR A 430 2.86 17.24 0.80
C THR A 430 3.44 17.48 2.21
N GLY A 431 4.67 17.99 2.30
CA GLY A 431 5.29 18.38 3.56
C GLY A 431 4.52 19.47 4.28
N HIS A 432 4.12 20.54 3.56
CA HIS A 432 3.32 21.63 4.16
C HIS A 432 2.00 21.13 4.75
N ILE A 433 1.30 20.26 4.03
CA ILE A 433 0.01 19.72 4.49
C ILE A 433 0.20 18.75 5.66
N ASN A 434 1.16 17.83 5.58
CA ASN A 434 1.42 16.90 6.67
C ASN A 434 1.90 17.64 7.94
N ASP A 435 2.72 18.68 7.81
CA ASP A 435 3.16 19.50 8.94
C ASP A 435 1.97 20.19 9.61
N ALA A 436 1.06 20.76 8.81
CA ALA A 436 -0.17 21.38 9.32
C ALA A 436 -1.13 20.36 9.98
N LEU A 437 -1.05 19.08 9.61
CA LEU A 437 -1.85 17.98 10.19
C LEU A 437 -1.13 17.22 11.32
N GLY A 438 -0.06 17.77 11.90
CA GLY A 438 0.62 17.17 13.08
C GLY A 438 1.75 16.22 12.74
N GLY A 439 2.26 16.23 11.51
CA GLY A 439 3.33 15.35 11.05
C GLY A 439 4.67 15.53 11.77
N LYS A 440 4.95 16.74 12.29
CA LYS A 440 6.18 17.10 13.02
C LYS A 440 5.90 17.47 14.46
N GLU A 441 6.58 16.82 15.39
CA GLU A 441 6.45 17.13 16.82
C GLU A 441 6.95 18.53 17.18
N ALA A 442 8.06 18.98 16.58
CA ALA A 442 8.66 20.28 16.89
C ALA A 442 7.90 21.49 16.32
N THR A 443 6.80 21.29 15.58
CA THR A 443 6.03 22.38 14.94
C THR A 443 4.58 22.28 15.35
N GLU A 444 3.99 23.42 15.68
CA GLU A 444 2.58 23.53 16.01
C GLU A 444 1.71 23.27 14.78
N SER A 445 0.78 22.31 14.91
CA SER A 445 -0.18 21.95 13.88
C SER A 445 -1.44 22.82 13.94
N MET A 446 -2.33 22.64 12.97
CA MET A 446 -3.64 23.27 12.99
C MET A 446 -4.48 22.81 14.18
N PHE A 447 -4.37 21.53 14.58
CA PHE A 447 -5.11 20.99 15.72
C PHE A 447 -4.67 21.63 17.03
N ASP A 448 -3.36 21.80 17.22
CA ASP A 448 -2.81 22.43 18.42
C ASP A 448 -3.27 23.89 18.55
N ARG A 449 -3.24 24.64 17.44
CA ARG A 449 -3.69 26.04 17.40
C ARG A 449 -5.15 26.22 17.77
N PHE A 450 -5.99 25.26 17.39
CA PHE A 450 -7.42 25.32 17.66
C PHE A 450 -7.81 24.56 18.93
N GLY A 451 -6.84 24.01 19.68
CA GLY A 451 -7.06 23.35 20.96
C GLY A 451 -7.73 21.98 20.87
N PHE A 452 -7.51 21.24 19.77
CA PHE A 452 -8.01 19.87 19.61
C PHE A 452 -6.93 18.84 19.96
N THR A 453 -7.30 17.87 20.79
CA THR A 453 -6.45 16.76 21.24
C THR A 453 -7.15 15.42 21.06
N GLU A 454 -6.39 14.34 21.12
CA GLU A 454 -6.92 12.98 21.29
C GLU A 454 -7.60 12.85 22.66
N SER A 455 -8.33 11.74 22.88
CA SER A 455 -9.05 11.48 24.13
C SER A 455 -8.15 11.34 25.36
N ASP A 456 -6.89 10.97 25.16
CA ASP A 456 -5.86 10.86 26.21
C ASP A 456 -5.09 12.17 26.44
N GLY A 457 -5.49 13.26 25.76
CA GLY A 457 -4.81 14.56 25.81
C GLY A 457 -3.58 14.66 24.93
N SER A 458 -3.21 13.61 24.20
CA SER A 458 -2.11 13.66 23.24
C SER A 458 -2.49 14.45 21.98
N ARG A 459 -1.47 14.83 21.19
CA ARG A 459 -1.67 15.65 19.99
C ARG A 459 -2.28 14.82 18.86
N ILE A 460 -3.27 15.38 18.17
CA ILE A 460 -3.85 14.78 16.98
C ILE A 460 -2.82 14.78 15.85
N LYS A 461 -2.66 13.63 15.18
CA LYS A 461 -1.77 13.48 14.03
C LYS A 461 -2.48 12.74 12.91
N VAL A 462 -2.56 13.40 11.76
CA VAL A 462 -3.14 12.82 10.53
C VAL A 462 -2.15 12.91 9.39
N HIS A 463 -1.95 11.80 8.70
CA HIS A 463 -1.23 11.75 7.45
C HIS A 463 -2.19 11.72 6.26
N SER A 464 -1.82 12.43 5.19
CA SER A 464 -2.64 12.52 3.97
C SER A 464 -3.06 11.18 3.34
N HIS A 465 -2.31 10.10 3.53
CA HIS A 465 -2.69 8.77 3.03
C HIS A 465 -3.81 8.12 3.85
N GLN A 466 -3.98 8.48 5.12
CA GLN A 466 -5.01 7.90 6.00
C GLN A 466 -6.43 8.23 5.51
N PHE A 467 -6.66 9.41 4.90
CA PHE A 467 -7.96 9.76 4.29
C PHE A 467 -8.38 8.76 3.21
N ARG A 468 -7.42 8.37 2.35
CA ARG A 468 -7.66 7.39 1.30
C ARG A 468 -7.95 6.00 1.87
N HIS A 469 -7.25 5.60 2.93
CA HIS A 469 -7.54 4.35 3.64
C HIS A 469 -8.94 4.37 4.25
N TRP A 470 -9.27 5.43 4.98
CA TRP A 470 -10.58 5.63 5.60
C TRP A 470 -11.73 5.59 4.58
N LEU A 471 -11.63 6.34 3.48
CA LEU A 471 -12.66 6.33 2.42
C LEU A 471 -12.82 4.98 1.73
N ASN A 472 -11.73 4.26 1.45
CA ASN A 472 -11.84 2.93 0.86
C ASN A 472 -12.49 1.94 1.85
N THR A 473 -12.12 2.00 3.13
CA THR A 473 -12.77 1.20 4.17
C THR A 473 -14.26 1.52 4.27
N LEU A 474 -14.65 2.80 4.26
CA LEU A 474 -16.07 3.20 4.24
C LEU A 474 -16.80 2.72 2.98
N ALA A 475 -16.17 2.80 1.82
CA ALA A 475 -16.75 2.32 0.57
C ALA A 475 -16.97 0.79 0.59
N HIS A 476 -15.99 0.03 1.12
CA HIS A 476 -16.16 -1.40 1.31
C HIS A 476 -17.28 -1.72 2.30
N ARG A 477 -17.37 -0.96 3.40
CA ARG A 477 -18.47 -1.09 4.37
C ARG A 477 -19.84 -0.76 3.78
N GLY A 478 -19.89 0.17 2.85
CA GLY A 478 -21.08 0.51 2.09
C GLY A 478 -21.42 -0.47 0.96
N GLY A 479 -20.70 -1.59 0.83
CA GLY A 479 -20.96 -2.63 -0.16
C GLY A 479 -20.47 -2.32 -1.59
N MET A 480 -19.62 -1.31 -1.79
CA MET A 480 -19.09 -1.02 -3.13
C MET A 480 -18.18 -2.14 -3.64
N SER A 481 -18.34 -2.51 -4.91
CA SER A 481 -17.53 -3.56 -5.54
C SER A 481 -16.06 -3.16 -5.65
N GLN A 482 -15.16 -4.16 -5.71
CA GLN A 482 -13.73 -3.92 -5.91
C GLN A 482 -13.43 -3.16 -7.21
N LEU A 483 -14.23 -3.41 -8.26
CA LEU A 483 -14.07 -2.75 -9.55
C LEU A 483 -14.53 -1.28 -9.48
N ASP A 484 -15.63 -0.98 -8.79
CA ASP A 484 -16.12 0.38 -8.62
C ASP A 484 -15.20 1.20 -7.74
N ILE A 485 -14.69 0.61 -6.66
CA ILE A 485 -13.69 1.24 -5.80
C ILE A 485 -12.41 1.52 -6.60
N ALA A 486 -11.95 0.59 -7.43
CA ALA A 486 -10.77 0.79 -8.28
C ALA A 486 -11.00 1.95 -9.26
N LYS A 487 -12.16 2.02 -9.91
CA LYS A 487 -12.54 3.11 -10.82
C LYS A 487 -12.63 4.46 -10.09
N TRP A 488 -13.36 4.52 -8.98
CA TRP A 488 -13.50 5.73 -8.14
C TRP A 488 -12.14 6.23 -7.64
N SER A 489 -11.25 5.30 -7.29
CA SER A 489 -9.88 5.54 -6.84
C SER A 489 -8.85 5.82 -7.96
N GLY A 490 -9.25 5.80 -9.24
CA GLY A 490 -8.36 5.98 -10.39
C GLY A 490 -7.27 4.89 -10.54
N ARG A 491 -7.52 3.67 -10.06
CA ARG A 491 -6.58 2.55 -10.09
C ARG A 491 -6.68 1.79 -11.41
N LYS A 492 -5.52 1.46 -12.00
CA LYS A 492 -5.43 0.58 -13.19
C LYS A 492 -5.53 -0.90 -12.85
N ASP A 493 -5.21 -1.28 -11.61
CA ASP A 493 -5.16 -2.67 -11.15
C ASP A 493 -5.95 -2.81 -9.85
N ILE A 494 -6.91 -3.73 -9.85
CA ILE A 494 -7.84 -4.00 -8.74
C ILE A 494 -7.09 -4.51 -7.51
N ARG A 495 -5.95 -5.22 -7.70
CA ARG A 495 -5.16 -5.76 -6.59
C ARG A 495 -4.63 -4.66 -5.66
N GLN A 496 -4.51 -3.42 -6.15
CA GLN A 496 -4.13 -2.28 -5.35
C GLN A 496 -5.18 -1.90 -4.28
N ASN A 497 -6.40 -2.42 -4.33
CA ASN A 497 -7.41 -2.15 -3.31
C ASN A 497 -7.11 -2.80 -1.97
N GLN A 498 -6.46 -3.97 -1.97
CA GLN A 498 -6.15 -4.74 -0.76
C GLN A 498 -5.29 -3.93 0.22
N ASP A 499 -4.35 -3.13 -0.29
CA ASP A 499 -3.50 -2.26 0.53
C ASP A 499 -4.29 -1.18 1.31
N TYR A 500 -5.53 -0.89 0.88
CA TYR A 500 -6.35 0.19 1.43
C TYR A 500 -7.60 -0.24 2.18
N ASN A 501 -7.96 -1.52 2.11
CA ASN A 501 -9.09 -2.06 2.86
C ASN A 501 -8.65 -2.44 4.27
N HIS A 502 -9.19 -1.75 5.28
CA HIS A 502 -8.96 -2.06 6.70
C HIS A 502 -10.21 -2.54 7.42
N MET A 503 -11.19 -3.10 6.71
CA MET A 503 -12.26 -3.84 7.36
C MET A 503 -11.68 -4.98 8.21
N ALA A 504 -12.26 -5.19 9.39
CA ALA A 504 -11.94 -6.37 10.17
C ALA A 504 -12.37 -7.63 9.39
N PRO A 505 -11.61 -8.73 9.45
CA PRO A 505 -12.03 -9.99 8.82
C PRO A 505 -13.44 -10.43 9.26
N GLU A 506 -13.79 -10.21 10.52
CA GLU A 506 -15.11 -10.48 11.11
C GLU A 506 -16.22 -9.62 10.46
N GLU A 507 -15.96 -8.32 10.27
CA GLU A 507 -16.88 -7.38 9.62
C GLU A 507 -17.09 -7.76 8.15
N PHE A 508 -16.02 -8.16 7.46
CA PHE A 508 -16.09 -8.64 6.08
C PHE A 508 -16.88 -9.96 5.97
N LEU A 509 -16.69 -10.88 6.91
CA LEU A 509 -17.45 -12.14 6.99
C LEU A 509 -18.94 -11.88 7.30
N ALA A 510 -19.26 -10.94 8.19
CA ALA A 510 -20.63 -10.55 8.47
C ALA A 510 -21.32 -9.97 7.22
N MET A 511 -20.67 -9.03 6.52
CA MET A 511 -21.20 -8.48 5.26
C MET A 511 -21.35 -9.53 4.17
N ALA A 512 -20.41 -10.47 4.07
CA ALA A 512 -20.53 -11.59 3.12
C ALA A 512 -21.70 -12.53 3.47
N ARG A 513 -21.95 -12.77 4.77
CA ARG A 513 -23.09 -13.56 5.25
C ARG A 513 -24.42 -12.87 4.93
N ASP A 514 -24.54 -11.57 5.22
CA ASP A 514 -25.76 -10.79 4.93
C ASP A 514 -26.09 -10.75 3.43
N LEU A 515 -25.07 -10.61 2.56
CA LEU A 515 -25.24 -10.62 1.11
C LEU A 515 -25.65 -12.00 0.55
N THR A 516 -25.24 -13.10 1.19
CA THR A 516 -25.64 -14.46 0.77
C THR A 516 -27.06 -14.85 1.14
N ILE A 517 -27.70 -14.12 2.08
CA ILE A 517 -29.07 -14.38 2.52
C ILE A 517 -30.08 -13.76 1.55
N ASP A 518 -29.78 -12.58 0.98
CA ASP A 518 -30.77 -11.81 0.20
C ASP A 518 -30.50 -11.70 -1.32
N ASP A 519 -29.30 -11.98 -1.85
CA ASP A 519 -29.07 -11.82 -3.30
C ASP A 519 -28.01 -12.79 -3.89
N LYS A 520 -28.47 -13.86 -4.56
CA LYS A 520 -27.59 -14.91 -5.15
C LYS A 520 -26.84 -14.47 -6.42
N HIS A 521 -26.92 -13.21 -6.84
CA HIS A 521 -26.41 -12.75 -8.13
C HIS A 521 -25.19 -11.81 -8.08
N LEU A 522 -24.55 -11.60 -6.93
CA LEU A 522 -23.39 -10.71 -6.82
C LEU A 522 -22.08 -11.45 -6.46
N PHE A 523 -21.22 -11.57 -7.48
CA PHE A 523 -19.76 -11.79 -7.47
C PHE A 523 -19.17 -13.21 -7.41
N GLY A 524 -18.63 -13.64 -8.56
CA GLY A 524 -17.68 -14.75 -8.70
C GLY A 524 -16.27 -14.41 -8.19
N GLY A 525 -15.66 -15.39 -7.52
CA GLY A 525 -14.30 -15.34 -6.94
C GLY A 525 -14.26 -15.23 -5.41
N LEU A 526 -15.30 -14.71 -4.76
CA LEU A 526 -15.38 -14.54 -3.30
C LEU A 526 -16.09 -15.70 -2.59
N ALA A 527 -16.99 -16.41 -3.26
CA ALA A 527 -17.64 -17.61 -2.72
C ALA A 527 -16.63 -18.72 -2.36
N GLU A 528 -15.50 -18.82 -3.08
CA GLU A 528 -14.43 -19.79 -2.79
C GLU A 528 -13.61 -19.47 -1.52
N LEU A 529 -13.59 -18.21 -1.08
CA LEU A 529 -12.88 -17.77 0.14
C LEU A 529 -13.77 -17.87 1.37
N VAL A 530 -15.08 -17.66 1.24
CA VAL A 530 -16.07 -17.91 2.29
C VAL A 530 -16.09 -19.39 2.69
N ALA A 531 -15.87 -20.29 1.72
CA ALA A 531 -15.71 -21.72 1.99
C ALA A 531 -14.43 -22.09 2.79
N LYS A 532 -13.53 -21.13 3.07
CA LYS A 532 -12.20 -21.38 3.66
C LYS A 532 -11.86 -20.50 4.88
N ALA A 533 -12.82 -19.76 5.44
CA ALA A 533 -12.57 -18.94 6.63
C ALA A 533 -12.59 -19.78 7.92
N PRO A 534 -11.62 -19.61 8.84
CA PRO A 534 -11.60 -20.32 10.11
C PRO A 534 -12.71 -19.81 11.03
N ILE A 535 -13.51 -20.74 11.54
CA ILE A 535 -14.61 -20.56 12.49
C ILE A 535 -14.15 -20.87 13.93
N SER A 536 -14.88 -20.40 14.93
CA SER A 536 -14.61 -20.72 16.34
C SER A 536 -14.80 -22.23 16.62
N ARG A 537 -14.17 -22.77 17.70
CA ARG A 537 -14.31 -24.20 18.07
C ARG A 537 -15.77 -24.59 18.33
N ASP A 538 -16.56 -23.66 18.89
CA ASP A 538 -17.97 -23.89 19.19
C ASP A 538 -18.85 -23.82 17.93
N GLU A 539 -18.54 -22.95 16.96
CA GLU A 539 -19.18 -22.96 15.62
C GLU A 539 -18.72 -24.15 14.76
N PHE A 540 -17.49 -24.64 14.95
CA PHE A 540 -16.99 -25.86 14.30
C PHE A 540 -17.69 -27.11 14.85
N MET A 541 -17.99 -27.15 16.15
CA MET A 541 -18.74 -28.23 16.77
C MET A 541 -20.21 -28.26 16.30
N MET A 542 -20.77 -27.10 15.93
CA MET A 542 -22.06 -27.05 15.20
C MET A 542 -21.93 -27.53 13.73
N LEU A 543 -20.73 -27.56 13.18
CA LEU A 543 -20.36 -28.15 11.89
C LEU A 543 -19.79 -29.56 12.09
N GLU A 544 -20.52 -30.37 12.86
CA GLU A 544 -20.15 -31.70 13.41
C GLU A 544 -19.50 -32.70 12.41
N TYR A 545 -19.51 -32.38 11.11
CA TYR A 545 -18.97 -33.17 10.02
C TYR A 545 -18.15 -32.28 9.06
N PRO A 546 -16.80 -32.28 9.13
CA PRO A 546 -15.94 -31.45 8.28
C PRO A 546 -15.94 -31.88 6.80
N THR A 547 -16.50 -33.06 6.51
CA THR A 547 -16.69 -33.61 5.16
C THR A 547 -18.11 -34.19 5.06
N ALA A 548 -18.75 -34.04 3.90
CA ALA A 548 -20.07 -34.61 3.65
C ALA A 548 -20.17 -35.10 2.20
N HIS A 549 -20.04 -36.40 1.99
CA HIS A 549 -20.26 -37.03 0.69
C HIS A 549 -21.69 -37.50 0.55
N VAL A 550 -22.43 -36.94 -0.40
CA VAL A 550 -23.77 -37.41 -0.72
C VAL A 550 -23.69 -38.85 -1.24
N THR A 551 -24.44 -39.74 -0.62
CA THR A 551 -24.59 -41.14 -1.02
C THR A 551 -26.04 -41.40 -1.44
N GLU A 552 -26.32 -42.61 -1.91
CA GLU A 552 -27.66 -43.01 -2.34
C GLU A 552 -28.69 -43.01 -1.21
N LEU A 553 -28.25 -43.22 0.04
CA LEU A 553 -29.09 -43.39 1.23
C LEU A 553 -29.05 -42.19 2.18
N GLY A 554 -28.00 -41.36 2.10
CA GLY A 554 -27.77 -40.27 3.06
C GLY A 554 -26.53 -39.47 2.69
N PHE A 555 -25.63 -39.27 3.65
CA PHE A 555 -24.29 -38.74 3.42
C PHE A 555 -23.26 -39.36 4.37
N CYS A 556 -22.00 -39.38 3.94
CA CYS A 556 -20.87 -39.93 4.69
C CYS A 556 -19.99 -38.79 5.19
N VAL A 557 -19.48 -38.92 6.43
CA VAL A 557 -18.71 -37.89 7.13
C VAL A 557 -17.23 -38.26 7.31
N HIS A 558 -16.78 -39.21 6.51
CA HIS A 558 -15.42 -39.75 6.53
C HIS A 558 -14.37 -38.69 6.17
N ASP A 559 -13.42 -38.48 7.08
CA ASP A 559 -12.38 -37.46 6.96
C ASP A 559 -11.48 -37.68 5.72
N PHE A 560 -11.33 -36.65 4.89
CA PHE A 560 -10.43 -36.65 3.73
C PHE A 560 -8.95 -36.78 4.09
N THR A 561 -8.58 -36.52 5.34
CA THR A 561 -7.20 -36.72 5.82
C THR A 561 -6.91 -38.19 6.13
N ALA A 562 -7.94 -39.03 6.23
CA ALA A 562 -7.80 -40.47 6.35
C ALA A 562 -7.61 -41.14 4.98
N LEU A 563 -7.19 -42.42 5.00
CA LEU A 563 -7.10 -43.24 3.79
C LEU A 563 -8.49 -43.39 3.14
N PRO A 564 -8.60 -43.50 1.80
CA PRO A 564 -9.88 -43.74 1.14
C PRO A 564 -10.65 -44.90 1.78
N CYS A 565 -11.94 -44.70 2.00
CA CYS A 565 -12.79 -45.65 2.71
C CYS A 565 -12.77 -47.05 2.07
N GLU A 566 -12.30 -48.05 2.82
CA GLU A 566 -12.28 -49.46 2.40
C GLU A 566 -13.69 -50.08 2.34
N LYS A 567 -14.69 -49.42 2.95
CA LYS A 567 -16.11 -49.82 2.99
C LYS A 567 -16.94 -49.14 1.90
N HIS A 568 -16.30 -48.66 0.83
CA HIS A 568 -16.99 -47.96 -0.24
C HIS A 568 -18.16 -48.80 -0.78
N ARG A 569 -19.37 -48.22 -0.74
CA ARG A 569 -20.69 -48.84 -1.07
C ARG A 569 -21.29 -49.80 -0.04
N ASP A 570 -20.64 -50.06 1.09
CA ASP A 570 -21.25 -50.72 2.26
C ASP A 570 -21.66 -49.69 3.33
N CYS A 571 -22.35 -48.64 2.89
CA CYS A 571 -22.72 -47.52 3.76
C CYS A 571 -23.70 -47.92 4.87
N VAL A 572 -24.50 -48.96 4.65
CA VAL A 572 -25.48 -49.45 5.62
C VAL A 572 -24.78 -49.92 6.89
N GLN A 573 -23.64 -50.59 6.78
CA GLN A 573 -22.92 -51.16 7.92
C GLN A 573 -21.94 -50.17 8.60
N CYS A 574 -21.82 -48.95 8.06
CA CYS A 574 -20.86 -47.95 8.48
C CYS A 574 -21.40 -47.06 9.61
N ASN A 575 -20.58 -46.83 10.64
CA ASN A 575 -20.89 -45.89 11.73
C ASN A 575 -20.67 -44.44 11.33
N GLU A 576 -20.06 -44.12 10.20
CA GLU A 576 -19.84 -42.74 9.72
C GLU A 576 -20.87 -42.31 8.68
N HIS A 577 -21.94 -43.09 8.50
CA HIS A 577 -23.01 -42.79 7.56
C HIS A 577 -24.23 -42.22 8.29
N ILE A 578 -24.79 -41.15 7.71
CA ILE A 578 -25.91 -40.41 8.29
C ILE A 578 -27.05 -40.34 7.29
N CYS A 579 -28.25 -40.70 7.74
CA CYS A 579 -29.50 -40.60 7.00
C CYS A 579 -30.32 -39.40 7.49
N VAL A 580 -31.12 -38.80 6.61
CA VAL A 580 -31.96 -37.63 6.96
C VAL A 580 -33.43 -38.02 6.84
N LYS A 581 -34.18 -37.86 7.93
CA LYS A 581 -35.62 -38.09 7.91
C LYS A 581 -36.33 -37.02 7.08
N GLY A 582 -37.25 -37.42 6.21
CA GLY A 582 -38.02 -36.51 5.35
C GLY A 582 -37.52 -36.42 3.90
N ASP A 583 -36.39 -37.07 3.57
CA ASP A 583 -35.97 -37.26 2.17
C ASP A 583 -36.72 -38.45 1.55
N GLY A 584 -37.87 -38.18 0.93
CA GLY A 584 -38.73 -39.21 0.37
C GLY A 584 -38.06 -40.12 -0.66
N ALA A 585 -37.11 -39.60 -1.45
CA ALA A 585 -36.41 -40.38 -2.47
C ALA A 585 -35.41 -41.36 -1.85
N LYS A 586 -34.66 -40.93 -0.83
CA LYS A 586 -33.71 -41.79 -0.12
C LYS A 586 -34.41 -42.79 0.79
N THR A 587 -35.49 -42.40 1.47
CA THR A 587 -36.33 -43.32 2.26
C THR A 587 -36.90 -44.45 1.39
N ALA A 588 -37.37 -44.14 0.17
CA ALA A 588 -37.84 -45.16 -0.76
C ALA A 588 -36.73 -46.16 -1.13
N ARG A 589 -35.52 -45.67 -1.40
CA ARG A 589 -34.35 -46.52 -1.70
C ARG A 589 -33.92 -47.39 -0.52
N ILE A 590 -33.96 -46.87 0.70
CA ILE A 590 -33.67 -47.64 1.92
C ILE A 590 -34.67 -48.81 2.07
N LYS A 591 -35.96 -48.57 1.81
CA LYS A 591 -37.00 -49.61 1.82
C LYS A 591 -36.81 -50.64 0.70
N GLU A 592 -36.41 -50.20 -0.49
CA GLU A 592 -36.07 -51.09 -1.60
C GLU A 592 -34.85 -51.98 -1.28
N GLN A 593 -33.79 -51.40 -0.69
CA GLN A 593 -32.62 -52.15 -0.24
C GLN A 593 -32.96 -53.15 0.87
N LEU A 594 -33.88 -52.81 1.79
CA LEU A 594 -34.36 -53.76 2.80
C LEU A 594 -35.04 -54.97 2.14
N ALA A 595 -35.95 -54.74 1.18
CA ALA A 595 -36.65 -55.83 0.49
C ALA A 595 -35.67 -56.75 -0.28
N LEU A 596 -34.65 -56.17 -0.92
CA LEU A 596 -33.59 -56.93 -1.59
C LEU A 596 -32.74 -57.73 -0.60
N ALA A 597 -32.35 -57.14 0.53
CA ALA A 597 -31.56 -57.81 1.56
C ALA A 597 -32.34 -58.98 2.21
N GLU A 598 -33.65 -58.83 2.44
CA GLU A 598 -34.51 -59.90 2.94
C GLU A 598 -34.60 -61.07 1.96
N ALA A 599 -34.73 -60.79 0.66
CA ALA A 599 -34.73 -61.83 -0.37
C ALA A 599 -33.38 -62.58 -0.44
N GLN A 600 -32.26 -61.87 -0.32
CA GLN A 600 -30.91 -62.45 -0.30
C GLN A 600 -30.67 -63.30 0.96
N LEU A 601 -31.16 -62.84 2.12
CA LEU A 601 -31.09 -63.59 3.37
C LEU A 601 -31.81 -64.94 3.25
N GLU A 602 -33.01 -64.98 2.66
CA GLU A 602 -33.75 -66.23 2.47
C GLU A 602 -33.05 -67.19 1.50
N GLN A 603 -32.36 -66.67 0.47
CA GLN A 603 -31.52 -67.49 -0.41
C GLN A 603 -30.31 -68.05 0.35
N ALA A 604 -29.65 -67.24 1.17
CA ALA A 604 -28.50 -67.67 1.97
C ALA A 604 -28.89 -68.73 3.02
N LYS A 605 -30.05 -68.59 3.68
CA LYS A 605 -30.59 -69.60 4.61
C LYS A 605 -30.84 -70.96 3.92
N LYS A 606 -31.40 -70.94 2.71
CA LYS A 606 -31.61 -72.16 1.91
C LYS A 606 -30.28 -72.83 1.54
N ALA A 607 -29.32 -72.04 1.04
CA ALA A 607 -27.99 -72.55 0.68
C ALA A 607 -27.23 -73.11 1.90
N ALA A 608 -27.36 -72.50 3.08
CA ALA A 608 -26.80 -73.01 4.33
C ALA A 608 -27.46 -74.33 4.75
N ALA A 609 -28.79 -74.43 4.67
CA ALA A 609 -29.52 -75.66 4.97
C ALA A 609 -29.18 -76.81 4.00
N GLU A 610 -28.85 -76.48 2.76
CA GLU A 610 -28.38 -77.43 1.72
C GLU A 610 -26.89 -77.79 1.86
N GLY A 611 -26.18 -77.21 2.84
CA GLY A 611 -24.79 -77.56 3.16
C GLY A 611 -23.74 -76.95 2.23
N TYR A 612 -24.06 -75.88 1.49
CA TYR A 612 -23.09 -75.20 0.63
C TYR A 612 -21.99 -74.55 1.47
N TYR A 613 -20.73 -74.88 1.14
CA TYR A 613 -19.57 -74.39 1.87
C TYR A 613 -19.51 -72.85 1.86
N GLY A 614 -19.47 -72.25 3.07
CA GLY A 614 -19.40 -70.80 3.26
C GLY A 614 -20.74 -70.07 3.28
N ALA A 615 -21.87 -70.75 3.02
CA ALA A 615 -23.20 -70.12 3.02
C ALA A 615 -23.63 -69.60 4.40
N GLU A 616 -23.20 -70.25 5.49
CA GLU A 616 -23.49 -69.80 6.87
C GLU A 616 -22.95 -68.38 7.16
N ARG A 617 -21.75 -68.05 6.66
CA ARG A 617 -21.16 -66.71 6.82
C ARG A 617 -21.93 -65.63 6.05
N TRP A 618 -22.46 -65.98 4.88
CA TRP A 618 -23.31 -65.09 4.10
C TRP A 618 -24.68 -64.92 4.75
N GLN A 619 -25.24 -65.97 5.34
CA GLN A 619 -26.46 -65.89 6.13
C GLN A 619 -26.27 -64.93 7.32
N GLU A 620 -25.17 -65.04 8.07
CA GLU A 620 -24.85 -64.14 9.18
C GLU A 620 -24.72 -62.68 8.73
N HIS A 621 -24.00 -62.44 7.62
CA HIS A 621 -23.82 -61.09 7.08
C HIS A 621 -25.16 -60.47 6.63
N HIS A 622 -25.94 -61.20 5.82
CA HIS A 622 -27.25 -60.72 5.35
C HIS A 622 -28.23 -60.48 6.50
N GLN A 623 -28.19 -61.31 7.55
CA GLN A 623 -29.03 -61.12 8.73
C GLN A 623 -28.71 -59.79 9.42
N ALA A 624 -27.42 -59.48 9.62
CA ALA A 624 -27.00 -58.21 10.21
C ALA A 624 -27.42 -56.99 9.36
N THR A 625 -27.32 -57.08 8.04
CA THR A 625 -27.77 -56.02 7.12
C THR A 625 -29.29 -55.80 7.20
N VAL A 626 -30.08 -56.88 7.21
CA VAL A 626 -31.55 -56.82 7.33
C VAL A 626 -31.97 -56.19 8.66
N ASP A 627 -31.37 -56.62 9.77
CA ASP A 627 -31.71 -56.11 11.10
C ASP A 627 -31.45 -54.60 11.20
N ARG A 628 -30.31 -54.15 10.65
CA ARG A 628 -29.93 -52.74 10.65
C ARG A 628 -30.83 -51.88 9.76
N LEU A 629 -31.20 -52.37 8.58
CA LEU A 629 -32.14 -51.68 7.69
C LEU A 629 -33.55 -51.61 8.30
N ARG A 630 -34.00 -52.65 9.02
CA ARG A 630 -35.28 -52.64 9.74
C ARG A 630 -35.31 -51.57 10.83
N ILE A 631 -34.23 -51.45 11.61
CA ILE A 631 -34.09 -50.39 12.62
C ILE A 631 -34.15 -49.02 11.94
N LEU A 632 -33.41 -48.83 10.85
CA LEU A 632 -33.38 -47.56 10.12
C LEU A 632 -34.78 -47.18 9.60
N VAL A 633 -35.47 -48.12 8.96
CA VAL A 633 -36.84 -47.90 8.46
C VAL A 633 -37.80 -47.61 9.60
N GLY A 634 -37.67 -48.29 10.74
CA GLY A 634 -38.47 -48.01 11.94
C GLY A 634 -38.33 -46.57 12.42
N ILE A 635 -37.11 -46.05 12.51
CA ILE A 635 -36.86 -44.64 12.92
C ILE A 635 -37.38 -43.65 11.86
N LEU A 636 -37.22 -43.97 10.58
CA LEU A 636 -37.69 -43.13 9.48
C LEU A 636 -39.23 -43.06 9.44
N ASP A 637 -39.92 -44.13 9.80
CA ASP A 637 -41.39 -44.19 9.82
C ASP A 637 -42.02 -43.76 11.16
N ASP A 638 -41.24 -43.61 12.24
CA ASP A 638 -41.75 -43.25 13.57
C ASP A 638 -42.26 -41.78 13.64
N PRO A 639 -43.55 -41.50 13.82
CA PRO A 639 -44.08 -40.14 13.86
C PRO A 639 -43.51 -39.27 15.01
N ALA A 640 -42.91 -39.88 16.04
CA ALA A 640 -42.25 -39.15 17.13
C ALA A 640 -40.91 -38.51 16.74
N VAL A 641 -40.27 -38.97 15.64
CA VAL A 641 -39.01 -38.40 15.15
C VAL A 641 -39.32 -37.29 14.11
N PRO A 642 -38.92 -36.03 14.35
CA PRO A 642 -39.21 -34.91 13.45
C PRO A 642 -38.61 -35.04 12.04
N ALA A 643 -39.25 -34.45 11.04
CA ALA A 643 -38.66 -34.30 9.71
C ALA A 643 -37.43 -33.36 9.79
N GLY A 644 -36.34 -33.75 9.11
CA GLY A 644 -35.04 -33.08 9.18
C GLY A 644 -34.07 -33.68 10.21
N SER A 645 -34.50 -34.64 11.04
CA SER A 645 -33.61 -35.32 11.99
C SER A 645 -32.50 -36.10 11.28
N LEU A 646 -31.28 -35.97 11.80
CA LEU A 646 -30.11 -36.74 11.39
C LEU A 646 -30.07 -38.06 12.16
N ILE A 647 -30.03 -39.17 11.43
CA ILE A 647 -30.07 -40.53 11.97
C ILE A 647 -28.74 -41.19 11.68
N ARG A 648 -28.02 -41.57 12.74
CA ARG A 648 -26.76 -42.31 12.67
C ARG A 648 -26.94 -43.60 13.46
N LEU A 649 -26.80 -44.73 12.80
CA LEU A 649 -26.84 -46.03 13.47
C LEU A 649 -25.44 -46.41 13.95
N THR A 650 -25.34 -46.99 15.14
CA THR A 650 -24.09 -47.51 15.69
C THR A 650 -24.02 -49.03 15.52
N ASN A 651 -22.84 -49.54 15.17
CA ASN A 651 -22.54 -50.94 14.97
C ASN A 651 -21.37 -51.30 15.89
N PRO A 652 -21.62 -52.00 17.01
CA PRO A 652 -20.58 -52.30 17.99
C PRO A 652 -19.53 -53.29 17.47
N LYS A 653 -19.86 -54.06 16.41
CA LYS A 653 -18.95 -55.04 15.79
C LYS A 653 -18.10 -54.43 14.67
N GLU A 654 -18.27 -53.14 14.38
CA GLU A 654 -17.49 -52.47 13.33
C GLU A 654 -16.05 -52.25 13.79
N PHE A 655 -15.10 -52.69 12.95
CA PHE A 655 -13.68 -52.42 13.15
C PHE A 655 -13.41 -50.91 13.08
N SER A 656 -12.87 -50.38 14.18
CA SER A 656 -12.39 -49.00 14.29
C SER A 656 -10.95 -49.01 14.81
N PRO A 657 -9.97 -48.50 14.05
CA PRO A 657 -8.59 -48.39 14.51
C PRO A 657 -8.46 -47.58 15.80
N ILE A 658 -9.33 -46.60 15.99
CA ILE A 658 -9.39 -45.77 17.20
C ILE A 658 -9.91 -46.60 18.38
N ARG A 659 -10.95 -47.42 18.19
CA ARG A 659 -11.48 -48.31 19.23
C ARG A 659 -10.46 -49.38 19.65
N LEU A 660 -9.70 -49.91 18.70
CA LEU A 660 -8.57 -50.82 18.98
C LEU A 660 -7.45 -50.12 19.75
N ALA A 661 -7.05 -48.92 19.35
CA ALA A 661 -6.05 -48.14 20.08
C ALA A 661 -6.51 -47.77 21.51
N VAL A 662 -7.80 -47.57 21.71
CA VAL A 662 -8.42 -47.37 23.04
C VAL A 662 -8.41 -48.68 23.83
N GLN A 663 -8.83 -49.80 23.26
CA GLN A 663 -8.76 -51.13 23.91
C GLN A 663 -7.34 -51.56 24.27
N ASP A 664 -6.36 -51.28 23.41
CA ASP A 664 -4.94 -51.53 23.68
C ASP A 664 -4.44 -50.69 24.86
N ARG A 665 -4.93 -49.45 25.01
CA ARG A 665 -4.69 -48.62 26.20
C ARG A 665 -5.40 -49.13 27.44
N MET A 666 -6.63 -49.67 27.31
CA MET A 666 -7.39 -50.24 28.43
C MET A 666 -6.68 -51.45 29.05
N LEU A 667 -5.96 -52.24 28.24
CA LEU A 667 -5.13 -53.35 28.71
C LEU A 667 -3.88 -52.90 29.50
N ILE A 668 -3.50 -51.62 29.38
CA ILE A 668 -2.28 -51.06 29.97
C ILE A 668 -2.56 -50.30 31.29
N GLU A 669 -3.68 -49.57 31.41
CA GLU A 669 -3.87 -48.59 32.50
C GLU A 669 -4.84 -49.01 33.63
N GLY A 670 -5.63 -50.07 33.49
CA GLY A 670 -6.55 -50.57 34.53
C GLY A 670 -7.88 -49.77 34.66
N PRO A 671 -8.95 -50.34 35.26
CA PRO A 671 -10.33 -49.90 35.00
C PRO A 671 -10.87 -48.70 35.81
N ASP A 672 -10.11 -48.13 36.75
CA ASP A 672 -10.63 -47.09 37.68
C ASP A 672 -10.10 -45.67 37.36
N ASN A 673 -10.47 -45.12 36.21
CA ASN A 673 -10.11 -43.74 35.85
C ASN A 673 -11.32 -42.98 35.31
N GLU A 674 -11.66 -41.78 35.81
CA GLU A 674 -12.83 -40.98 35.36
C GLU A 674 -12.84 -40.71 33.85
N THR A 675 -11.66 -40.66 33.24
CA THR A 675 -11.46 -40.54 31.78
C THR A 675 -12.02 -41.74 31.00
N PHE A 676 -12.23 -42.89 31.66
CA PHE A 676 -12.83 -44.10 31.11
C PHE A 676 -14.31 -43.89 30.75
N ASN A 677 -15.11 -43.33 31.67
CA ASN A 677 -16.55 -43.11 31.45
C ASN A 677 -16.77 -42.11 30.32
N ASP A 678 -15.99 -41.03 30.29
CA ASP A 678 -16.07 -40.00 29.25
C ASP A 678 -15.71 -40.55 27.85
N LEU A 679 -14.73 -41.46 27.77
CA LEU A 679 -14.31 -42.09 26.50
C LEU A 679 -15.29 -43.18 26.03
N GLN A 680 -15.95 -43.89 26.96
CA GLN A 680 -16.97 -44.88 26.64
C GLN A 680 -18.25 -44.22 26.14
N ASP A 681 -18.65 -43.10 26.73
CA ASP A 681 -19.79 -42.28 26.28
C ASP A 681 -19.55 -41.69 24.87
N LEU A 682 -18.32 -41.25 24.59
CA LEU A 682 -17.92 -40.75 23.26
C LEU A 682 -17.95 -41.81 22.15
N LEU A 683 -17.82 -43.09 22.50
CA LEU A 683 -17.83 -44.22 21.55
C LEU A 683 -19.21 -44.89 21.45
N GLY A 684 -20.22 -44.36 22.14
CA GLY A 684 -21.59 -44.88 22.19
C GLY A 684 -21.66 -46.17 23.00
N GLY A 685 -21.61 -46.02 24.33
CA GLY A 685 -21.64 -47.11 25.31
C GLY A 685 -22.67 -48.22 25.05
N ASP A 686 -22.40 -49.40 25.61
CA ASP A 686 -23.20 -50.63 25.40
C ASP A 686 -24.67 -50.49 25.79
#